data_AF-A0A534WLQ6-F1
#
_entry.id   AF-A0A534WLQ6-F1
#
_cell.length_a   1.000
_cell.length_b   1.000
_cell.length_c   1.000
_cell.angle_alpha   90.00
_cell.angle_beta   90.00
_cell.angle_gamma   90.00
#
_symmetry.space_group_name_H-M   'P 1'
#
loop_
_entity.id
_entity.type
_entity.pdbx_description
1 polymer ?
#
loop_
_entity_poly.entity_id
_entity_poly.type
_entity_poly.pdbx_seq_one_letter_code
_entity_poly.pdbx_strand_id
1 'polypeptide(L)'
;MKRAVCIHGHFYQPPRENPWIEEVEVQDSAAPFHDWNERIAAECYGPNGAARLKSGEGRIRDIVNNYVHLSFNFGPTLLAWLERQAPEVYRSVLVADARSVQERAHGNALAQGYNHAILPLCNERDLRTQIRWGIGDFRHRFRRDPEGMWLPETAADLRTLQALHDEGIRFTVLSPYQCRRVRPAGGEWLDAAGARFDPTRPYVVRLSSDVTFPVFFYDGPIARAVAFGEALGSGDDLLRRLEAGFSEGRKHDEVLTVAVDGETFGHHRKGGDEVVAAAIRKFSQLRDVQLVNLAQALEMFPPVDEAEIFEGSSWSCAHGIERWRSDCGCSTSGQPGWRQHWRAPLRAALDGLRDQLASLYELEAGKLLRDPWRARDEFIEVVLDPERRNASAFVARHALRELDTAERVRALQLLEMQRQAMLMYTSCGWFFSEVSGLETVQILKYAARALQLAREGCGADLEATFKAALERAPSNIPARTDARRVYEQEVQPSIASLDTVAAHYAIAGLVEDFPRRARIFCHEVQTSFRRREDVGTAALSVARIEVRSLITQEQIDLTTCVLHFSGADFRCGVRPYEAERFSHSEDRLFESFNRLSLAQVVREIDREFPGREYTLRDLFLDERREVAGRLLRETMARYESDYLQIYDVNRRLIDFLREIDSPVPRPLQVAADVAVTHEAVEAARRLATGKLDPALAQGELEALAQLARRLGARVDFEAVRPPFLAAVRGLFEKALAGRREAALQVADLITLAARLGMYLDLWTMQNTLWSVVRSDTWPHDVEALARLAHALWFDEAVLLGRAEAARRTRASA
;
A
#
# COMPACT_ATOMS: atom_id res chain seq x y z
N MET A 1 36.60 23.95 -7.59
CA MET A 1 35.30 24.08 -6.92
C MET A 1 34.71 22.70 -6.85
N LYS A 2 34.17 22.32 -5.69
CA LYS A 2 33.46 21.05 -5.51
C LYS A 2 32.11 21.13 -6.22
N ARG A 3 31.72 20.05 -6.89
CA ARG A 3 30.39 19.90 -7.49
C ARG A 3 29.75 18.63 -6.96
N ALA A 4 28.51 18.74 -6.50
CA ALA A 4 27.74 17.60 -6.04
C ALA A 4 26.31 17.62 -6.59
N VAL A 5 25.72 16.44 -6.74
CA VAL A 5 24.31 16.25 -7.11
C VAL A 5 23.63 15.44 -6.01
N CYS A 6 22.46 15.88 -5.60
CA CYS A 6 21.53 15.11 -4.79
C CYS A 6 20.21 14.94 -5.55
N ILE A 7 19.82 13.69 -5.80
CA ILE A 7 18.50 13.34 -6.32
C ILE A 7 17.69 12.82 -5.14
N HIS A 8 16.58 13.50 -4.83
CA HIS A 8 15.67 13.19 -3.74
C HIS A 8 14.33 12.67 -4.27
N GLY A 9 13.93 11.47 -3.83
CA GLY A 9 12.60 10.91 -4.10
C GLY A 9 11.71 10.95 -2.86
N HIS A 10 10.57 11.63 -2.97
CA HIS A 10 9.50 11.62 -1.97
C HIS A 10 8.53 10.45 -2.25
N PHE A 11 8.65 9.33 -1.54
CA PHE A 11 7.82 8.14 -1.76
C PHE A 11 6.68 8.08 -0.74
N TYR A 12 5.44 8.08 -1.20
CA TYR A 12 4.30 8.18 -0.32
C TYR A 12 3.02 7.62 -0.95
N GLN A 13 2.24 6.93 -0.12
CA GLN A 13 0.82 6.65 -0.36
C GLN A 13 0.02 7.11 0.85
N PRO A 14 -1.19 7.68 0.64
CA PRO A 14 -2.06 8.01 1.76
C PRO A 14 -2.38 6.78 2.61
N PRO A 15 -2.65 6.95 3.91
CA PRO A 15 -3.22 5.88 4.72
C PRO A 15 -4.55 5.46 4.09
N ARG A 16 -4.64 4.21 3.64
CA ARG A 16 -5.80 3.63 2.92
C ARG A 16 -6.51 2.56 3.74
N GLU A 17 -6.02 2.28 4.93
CA GLU A 17 -6.52 1.24 5.82
C GLU A 17 -7.95 1.58 6.27
N ASN A 18 -8.85 0.60 6.19
CA ASN A 18 -10.15 0.68 6.83
C ASN A 18 -9.93 0.73 8.37
N PRO A 19 -10.39 1.80 9.06
CA PRO A 19 -10.03 2.06 10.46
C PRO A 19 -10.69 1.12 11.48
N TRP A 20 -11.57 0.23 11.01
CA TRP A 20 -12.16 -0.82 11.84
C TRP A 20 -11.36 -2.12 11.79
N ILE A 21 -10.65 -2.39 10.69
CA ILE A 21 -9.91 -3.65 10.48
C ILE A 21 -8.39 -3.46 10.37
N GLU A 22 -7.90 -2.23 10.22
CA GLU A 22 -6.48 -1.87 10.02
C GLU A 22 -5.85 -2.53 8.78
N GLU A 23 -6.67 -2.76 7.75
CA GLU A 23 -6.25 -3.32 6.47
C GLU A 23 -6.75 -2.47 5.30
N VAL A 24 -5.97 -2.43 4.22
CA VAL A 24 -6.41 -1.82 2.97
C VAL A 24 -7.36 -2.81 2.30
N GLU A 25 -8.60 -2.39 2.03
CA GLU A 25 -9.57 -3.21 1.27
C GLU A 25 -9.29 -3.11 -0.24
N VAL A 26 -9.74 -4.11 -1.01
CA VAL A 26 -9.61 -4.09 -2.48
C VAL A 26 -10.14 -2.80 -3.13
N GLN A 27 -9.39 -2.29 -4.10
CA GLN A 27 -9.71 -1.07 -4.84
C GLN A 27 -9.77 -1.36 -6.34
N ASP A 28 -10.97 -1.43 -6.93
CA ASP A 28 -11.16 -1.85 -8.33
C ASP A 28 -10.39 -1.04 -9.37
N SER A 29 -10.10 0.23 -9.07
CA SER A 29 -9.31 1.11 -9.94
C SER A 29 -7.81 0.73 -10.01
N ALA A 30 -7.33 -0.14 -9.11
CA ALA A 30 -5.97 -0.65 -9.09
C ALA A 30 -5.79 -1.97 -9.86
N ALA A 31 -6.86 -2.54 -10.42
CA ALA A 31 -6.82 -3.82 -11.12
C ALA A 31 -5.69 -3.89 -12.19
N PRO A 32 -5.00 -5.05 -12.32
CA PRO A 32 -5.32 -6.34 -11.71
C PRO A 32 -4.80 -6.51 -10.26
N PHE A 33 -4.16 -5.49 -9.68
CA PHE A 33 -3.69 -5.54 -8.30
C PHE A 33 -4.85 -5.40 -7.31
N HIS A 34 -4.64 -5.88 -6.08
CA HIS A 34 -5.60 -5.76 -4.99
C HIS A 34 -5.93 -4.31 -4.67
N ASP A 35 -4.90 -3.46 -4.53
CA ASP A 35 -5.05 -2.05 -4.20
C ASP A 35 -3.93 -1.18 -4.81
N TRP A 36 -4.05 0.15 -4.65
CA TRP A 36 -3.08 1.09 -5.21
C TRP A 36 -1.68 0.98 -4.58
N ASN A 37 -1.56 0.56 -3.31
CA ASN A 37 -0.26 0.37 -2.68
C ASN A 37 0.46 -0.81 -3.33
N GLU A 38 -0.24 -1.93 -3.55
CA GLU A 38 0.32 -3.10 -4.23
C GLU A 38 0.75 -2.77 -5.65
N ARG A 39 -0.12 -2.09 -6.41
CA ARG A 39 0.20 -1.66 -7.77
C ARG A 39 1.46 -0.82 -7.83
N ILE A 40 1.56 0.22 -6.99
CA ILE A 40 2.70 1.15 -7.04
C ILE A 40 3.96 0.49 -6.47
N ALA A 41 3.83 -0.43 -5.50
CA ALA A 41 4.95 -1.24 -5.04
C ALA A 41 5.54 -2.10 -6.15
N ALA A 42 4.69 -2.73 -6.97
CA ALA A 42 5.12 -3.52 -8.12
C ALA A 42 5.68 -2.66 -9.26
N GLU A 43 5.14 -1.46 -9.46
CA GLU A 43 5.51 -0.58 -10.58
C GLU A 43 6.66 0.40 -10.27
N CYS A 44 6.98 0.64 -8.99
CA CYS A 44 7.98 1.64 -8.59
C CYS A 44 8.87 1.20 -7.42
N TYR A 45 8.32 0.84 -6.26
CA TYR A 45 9.14 0.65 -5.06
C TYR A 45 10.05 -0.58 -5.15
N GLY A 46 9.48 -1.72 -5.54
CA GLY A 46 10.24 -2.93 -5.85
C GLY A 46 11.24 -2.72 -6.98
N PRO A 47 10.82 -2.13 -8.12
CA PRO A 47 11.71 -1.78 -9.21
C PRO A 47 12.93 -0.94 -8.81
N ASN A 48 12.78 0.11 -8.00
CA ASN A 48 13.93 0.89 -7.55
C ASN A 48 14.84 0.13 -6.58
N GLY A 49 14.30 -0.79 -5.77
CA GLY A 49 15.10 -1.67 -4.93
C GLY A 49 15.92 -2.71 -5.70
N ALA A 50 15.54 -2.99 -6.95
CA ALA A 50 16.16 -3.98 -7.82
C ALA A 50 16.08 -3.58 -9.31
N ALA A 51 16.58 -2.41 -9.66
CA ALA A 51 16.49 -1.85 -11.00
C ALA A 51 17.39 -2.62 -11.98
N ARG A 52 16.89 -2.91 -13.19
CA ARG A 52 17.64 -3.68 -14.20
C ARG A 52 18.49 -2.75 -15.06
N LEU A 53 19.79 -3.02 -15.13
CA LEU A 53 20.65 -2.48 -16.17
C LEU A 53 20.72 -3.48 -17.32
N LYS A 54 20.26 -3.06 -18.50
CA LYS A 54 20.12 -3.92 -19.68
C LYS A 54 21.18 -3.64 -20.75
N SER A 55 21.50 -4.64 -21.56
CA SER A 55 22.25 -4.50 -22.81
C SER A 55 21.40 -3.83 -23.90
N GLY A 56 22.02 -3.48 -25.04
CA GLY A 56 21.29 -2.99 -26.22
C GLY A 56 20.29 -3.99 -26.80
N GLU A 57 20.41 -5.28 -26.47
CA GLU A 57 19.47 -6.35 -26.86
C GLU A 57 18.38 -6.59 -25.80
N GLY A 58 18.30 -5.75 -24.76
CA GLY A 58 17.33 -5.87 -23.68
C GLY A 58 17.66 -6.94 -22.63
N ARG A 59 18.88 -7.50 -22.64
CA ARG A 59 19.32 -8.54 -21.69
C ARG A 59 19.85 -7.94 -20.39
N ILE A 60 19.46 -8.49 -19.24
CA ILE A 60 19.86 -8.01 -17.91
C ILE A 60 21.36 -8.27 -17.68
N ARG A 61 22.12 -7.21 -17.41
CA ARG A 61 23.55 -7.24 -17.08
C ARG A 61 23.81 -7.00 -15.60
N ASP A 62 22.93 -6.27 -14.94
CA ASP A 62 23.03 -5.97 -13.52
C ASP A 62 21.65 -5.75 -12.92
N ILE A 63 21.54 -6.00 -11.61
CA ILE A 63 20.38 -5.64 -10.79
C ILE A 63 20.90 -4.82 -9.61
N VAL A 64 20.50 -3.56 -9.54
CA VAL A 64 21.04 -2.57 -8.60
C VAL A 64 19.93 -1.95 -7.75
N ASN A 65 20.27 -1.58 -6.52
CA ASN A 65 19.36 -0.86 -5.64
C ASN A 65 19.60 0.65 -5.78
N ASN A 66 18.68 1.38 -6.41
CA ASN A 66 18.76 2.82 -6.61
C ASN A 66 18.77 3.57 -5.27
N TYR A 67 18.08 3.07 -4.25
CA TYR A 67 18.01 3.72 -2.93
C TYR A 67 19.38 3.89 -2.27
N VAL A 68 20.38 3.10 -2.63
CA VAL A 68 21.77 3.26 -2.12
C VAL A 68 22.38 4.60 -2.55
N HIS A 69 21.88 5.17 -3.64
CA HIS A 69 22.44 6.33 -4.31
C HIS A 69 21.50 7.54 -4.32
N LEU A 70 20.21 7.34 -4.05
CA LEU A 70 19.22 8.41 -3.89
C LEU A 70 19.19 8.90 -2.44
N SER A 71 18.97 10.19 -2.23
CA SER A 71 18.32 10.65 -1.01
C SER A 71 16.82 10.36 -1.13
N PHE A 72 16.15 10.03 -0.04
CA PHE A 72 14.72 9.73 -0.10
C PHE A 72 14.03 9.99 1.23
N ASN A 73 12.72 10.10 1.18
CA ASN A 73 11.88 9.81 2.33
C ASN A 73 10.80 8.80 1.90
N PHE A 74 10.39 7.94 2.82
CA PHE A 74 9.20 7.11 2.67
C PHE A 74 8.19 7.52 3.73
N GLY A 75 6.92 7.67 3.35
CA GLY A 75 5.84 7.95 4.29
C GLY A 75 5.69 6.84 5.34
N PRO A 76 5.49 7.16 6.63
CA PRO A 76 5.38 6.16 7.70
C PRO A 76 4.29 5.10 7.46
N THR A 77 3.12 5.51 6.96
CA THR A 77 2.02 4.58 6.66
C THR A 77 2.34 3.65 5.50
N LEU A 78 3.04 4.15 4.47
CA LEU A 78 3.56 3.31 3.39
C LEU A 78 4.61 2.31 3.92
N LEU A 79 5.53 2.72 4.79
CA LEU A 79 6.51 1.81 5.38
C LEU A 79 5.86 0.71 6.23
N ALA A 80 4.82 1.04 6.99
CA ALA A 80 4.05 0.06 7.76
C ALA A 80 3.35 -0.96 6.84
N TRP A 81 2.81 -0.51 5.71
CA TRP A 81 2.23 -1.40 4.70
C TRP A 81 3.31 -2.28 4.03
N LEU A 82 4.43 -1.70 3.60
CA LEU A 82 5.53 -2.42 2.96
C LEU A 82 6.14 -3.48 3.89
N GLU A 83 6.29 -3.19 5.18
CA GLU A 83 6.81 -4.13 6.16
C GLU A 83 6.02 -5.45 6.20
N ARG A 84 4.69 -5.36 6.04
CA ARG A 84 3.78 -6.51 6.08
C ARG A 84 3.57 -7.15 4.71
N GLN A 85 3.32 -6.33 3.69
CA GLN A 85 2.85 -6.78 2.37
C GLN A 85 3.98 -6.94 1.35
N ALA A 86 5.11 -6.25 1.53
CA ALA A 86 6.27 -6.32 0.62
C ALA A 86 7.61 -6.28 1.39
N PRO A 87 7.86 -7.25 2.30
CA PRO A 87 8.99 -7.21 3.25
C PRO A 87 10.36 -7.14 2.57
N GLU A 88 10.50 -7.67 1.35
CA GLU A 88 11.73 -7.57 0.56
C GLU A 88 12.00 -6.14 0.08
N VAL A 89 10.96 -5.42 -0.34
CA VAL A 89 11.05 -4.01 -0.73
C VAL A 89 11.40 -3.17 0.49
N TYR A 90 10.67 -3.37 1.59
CA TYR A 90 10.95 -2.72 2.88
C TYR A 90 12.41 -2.88 3.31
N ARG A 91 12.93 -4.13 3.29
CA ARG A 91 14.32 -4.41 3.63
C ARG A 91 15.31 -3.71 2.70
N SER A 92 15.02 -3.65 1.41
CA SER A 92 15.89 -2.98 0.43
C SER A 92 16.09 -1.48 0.72
N VAL A 93 15.04 -0.81 1.22
CA VAL A 93 15.07 0.60 1.64
C VAL A 93 15.92 0.79 2.89
N LEU A 94 15.73 -0.05 3.92
CA LEU A 94 16.51 0.03 5.17
C LEU A 94 18.00 -0.27 4.95
N VAL A 95 18.30 -1.30 4.17
CA VAL A 95 19.68 -1.68 3.82
C VAL A 95 20.37 -0.55 3.05
N ALA A 96 19.65 0.15 2.18
CA ALA A 96 20.20 1.28 1.45
C ALA A 96 20.60 2.43 2.37
N ASP A 97 19.77 2.78 3.35
CA ASP A 97 20.11 3.80 4.34
C ASP A 97 21.31 3.39 5.21
N ALA A 98 21.28 2.17 5.76
CA ALA A 98 22.36 1.64 6.60
C ALA A 98 23.70 1.60 5.87
N ARG A 99 23.69 1.19 4.58
CA ARG A 99 24.88 1.20 3.73
C ARG A 99 25.40 2.63 3.51
N SER A 100 24.50 3.59 3.31
CA SER A 100 24.90 4.99 3.16
C SER A 100 25.56 5.53 4.41
N VAL A 101 25.04 5.22 5.61
CA VAL A 101 25.69 5.57 6.88
C VAL A 101 27.11 4.98 6.96
N GLN A 102 27.29 3.71 6.57
CA GLN A 102 28.61 3.07 6.59
C GLN A 102 29.59 3.70 5.59
N GLU A 103 29.15 4.01 4.38
CA GLU A 103 30.00 4.50 3.30
C GLU A 103 30.24 6.02 3.33
N ARG A 104 29.30 6.78 3.91
CA ARG A 104 29.24 8.25 3.82
C ARG A 104 29.09 8.96 5.17
N ALA A 105 29.07 8.24 6.29
CA ALA A 105 28.73 8.72 7.64
C ALA A 105 27.31 9.28 7.83
N HIS A 106 26.55 9.45 6.73
CA HIS A 106 25.20 10.00 6.69
C HIS A 106 24.25 9.06 5.96
N GLY A 107 23.04 8.92 6.47
CA GLY A 107 22.03 8.09 5.83
C GLY A 107 21.30 8.79 4.68
N ASN A 108 20.69 8.00 3.80
CA ASN A 108 19.94 8.50 2.65
C ASN A 108 18.52 8.93 3.02
N ALA A 109 17.95 8.33 4.06
CA ALA A 109 16.56 8.50 4.48
C ALA A 109 16.37 9.77 5.31
N LEU A 110 15.26 10.48 5.04
CA LEU A 110 14.71 11.54 5.88
C LEU A 110 13.45 11.06 6.60
N ALA A 111 13.16 11.66 7.76
CA ALA A 111 11.85 11.52 8.39
C ALA A 111 10.78 12.29 7.61
N GLN A 112 9.51 12.09 7.95
CA GLN A 112 8.38 12.82 7.38
C GLN A 112 7.34 13.10 8.48
N GLY A 113 6.57 14.18 8.35
CA GLY A 113 5.33 14.34 9.12
C GLY A 113 4.43 13.10 8.98
N TYR A 114 4.04 12.51 10.12
CA TYR A 114 3.62 11.11 10.20
C TYR A 114 2.43 10.73 9.30
N ASN A 115 1.30 11.43 9.41
CA ASN A 115 0.07 11.18 8.63
C ASN A 115 0.03 11.95 7.30
N HIS A 116 1.14 12.59 6.92
CA HIS A 116 1.21 13.49 5.77
C HIS A 116 0.17 14.63 5.82
N ALA A 117 -0.06 15.19 7.02
CA ALA A 117 -0.88 16.39 7.20
C ALA A 117 -0.11 17.65 6.79
N ILE A 118 -0.82 18.66 6.27
CA ILE A 118 -0.22 19.97 5.97
C ILE A 118 0.13 20.66 7.28
N LEU A 119 1.41 20.62 7.66
CA LEU A 119 1.88 21.05 8.98
C LEU A 119 1.54 22.52 9.32
N PRO A 120 1.67 23.50 8.40
CA PRO A 120 1.23 24.88 8.66
C PRO A 120 -0.27 25.03 8.99
N LEU A 121 -1.11 24.08 8.55
CA LEU A 121 -2.56 24.07 8.84
C LEU A 121 -2.90 23.34 10.15
N CYS A 122 -1.92 22.73 10.81
CA CYS A 122 -2.14 22.03 12.07
C CYS A 122 -2.17 23.03 13.24
N ASN A 123 -2.99 22.72 14.26
CA ASN A 123 -2.84 23.36 15.57
C ASN A 123 -1.47 22.99 16.19
N GLU A 124 -1.09 23.63 17.30
CA GLU A 124 0.26 23.43 17.88
C GLU A 124 0.49 22.01 18.39
N ARG A 125 -0.52 21.42 19.01
CA ARG A 125 -0.40 20.07 19.56
C ARG A 125 -0.21 19.04 18.45
N ASP A 126 -0.99 19.13 17.38
CA ASP A 126 -0.92 18.17 16.28
C ASP A 126 0.33 18.38 15.43
N LEU A 127 0.76 19.63 15.20
CA LEU A 127 2.04 19.93 14.56
C LEU A 127 3.19 19.20 15.26
N ARG A 128 3.29 19.33 16.59
CA ARG A 128 4.35 18.67 17.39
C ARG A 128 4.25 17.15 17.33
N THR A 129 3.05 16.59 17.45
CA THR A 129 2.86 15.13 17.38
C THR A 129 3.21 14.57 16.01
N GLN A 130 2.81 15.23 14.93
CA GLN A 130 3.12 14.78 13.57
C GLN A 130 4.64 14.71 13.35
N ILE A 131 5.41 15.65 13.90
CA ILE A 131 6.87 15.65 13.88
C ILE A 131 7.42 14.54 14.79
N ARG A 132 6.99 14.47 16.05
CA ARG A 132 7.45 13.46 17.02
C ARG A 132 7.17 12.03 16.58
N TRP A 133 5.99 11.77 16.06
CA TRP A 133 5.62 10.46 15.53
C TRP A 133 6.42 10.13 14.27
N GLY A 134 6.68 11.11 13.40
CA GLY A 134 7.58 10.95 12.26
C GLY A 134 9.00 10.56 12.67
N ILE A 135 9.53 11.19 13.73
CA ILE A 135 10.83 10.84 14.33
C ILE A 135 10.78 9.45 14.99
N GLY A 136 9.70 9.13 15.71
CA GLY A 136 9.50 7.84 16.37
C GLY A 136 9.48 6.67 15.38
N ASP A 137 8.71 6.80 14.30
CA ASP A 137 8.68 5.83 13.20
C ASP A 137 10.06 5.68 12.55
N PHE A 138 10.72 6.80 12.25
CA PHE A 138 12.05 6.79 11.67
C PHE A 138 13.05 6.03 12.54
N ARG A 139 13.12 6.32 13.84
CA ARG A 139 13.99 5.65 14.81
C ARG A 139 13.71 4.16 14.88
N HIS A 140 12.43 3.78 14.89
CA HIS A 140 12.02 2.38 14.94
C HIS A 140 12.52 1.59 13.73
N ARG A 141 12.44 2.17 12.53
CA ARG A 141 12.79 1.49 11.28
C ARG A 141 14.28 1.55 10.95
N PHE A 142 14.85 2.76 10.96
CA PHE A 142 16.22 3.01 10.51
C PHE A 142 17.28 2.92 11.63
N ARG A 143 16.86 2.78 12.90
CA ARG A 143 17.74 2.58 14.07
C ARG A 143 18.78 3.70 14.27
N ARG A 144 18.45 4.92 13.86
CA ARG A 144 19.22 6.15 14.07
C ARG A 144 18.28 7.35 14.19
N ASP A 145 18.82 8.49 14.61
CA ASP A 145 18.09 9.76 14.57
C ASP A 145 17.98 10.30 13.12
N PRO A 146 16.84 10.89 12.74
CA PRO A 146 16.72 11.57 11.47
C PRO A 146 17.47 12.90 11.49
N GLU A 147 18.24 13.16 10.45
CA GLU A 147 19.01 14.40 10.31
C GLU A 147 18.21 15.51 9.62
N GLY A 148 17.28 15.13 8.74
CA GLY A 148 16.37 16.02 8.05
C GLY A 148 14.96 15.44 8.02
N MET A 149 13.97 16.30 7.75
CA MET A 149 12.57 15.90 7.62
C MET A 149 11.97 16.47 6.34
N TRP A 150 11.27 15.62 5.58
CA TRP A 150 10.39 16.03 4.49
C TRP A 150 9.07 16.54 5.06
N LEU A 151 8.76 17.80 4.74
CA LEU A 151 7.47 18.40 5.06
C LEU A 151 6.44 17.93 4.02
N PRO A 152 5.27 17.41 4.43
CA PRO A 152 4.19 17.07 3.49
C PRO A 152 3.91 18.23 2.54
N GLU A 153 4.01 17.97 1.23
CA GLU A 153 3.86 18.96 0.15
C GLU A 153 4.87 20.12 0.19
N THR A 154 6.02 19.90 0.84
CA THR A 154 6.99 20.91 1.26
C THR A 154 6.34 22.12 1.96
N ALA A 155 5.18 21.92 2.57
CA ALA A 155 4.38 23.00 3.12
C ALA A 155 5.06 23.58 4.37
N ALA A 156 5.41 24.86 4.34
CA ALA A 156 6.25 25.49 5.35
C ALA A 156 5.82 26.92 5.70
N ASP A 157 6.05 27.26 6.96
CA ASP A 157 6.04 28.60 7.56
C ASP A 157 7.11 28.63 8.67
N LEU A 158 7.44 29.82 9.20
CA LEU A 158 8.46 29.93 10.25
C LEU A 158 8.13 29.11 11.51
N ARG A 159 6.85 28.97 11.83
CA ARG A 159 6.37 28.16 12.97
C ARG A 159 6.69 26.67 12.79
N THR A 160 6.48 26.15 11.58
CA THR A 160 6.78 24.75 11.24
C THR A 160 8.28 24.50 11.27
N LEU A 161 9.09 25.41 10.73
CA LEU A 161 10.56 25.29 10.77
C LEU A 161 11.10 25.39 12.20
N GLN A 162 10.52 26.25 13.03
CA GLN A 162 10.83 26.29 14.47
C GLN A 162 10.49 24.96 15.15
N ALA A 163 9.33 24.40 14.84
CA ALA A 163 8.93 23.12 15.43
C ALA A 163 9.87 21.96 15.02
N LEU A 164 10.35 21.95 13.77
CA LEU A 164 11.40 21.01 13.35
C LEU A 164 12.70 21.19 14.14
N HIS A 165 13.16 22.44 14.28
CA HIS A 165 14.38 22.77 15.01
C HIS A 165 14.33 22.29 16.47
N ASP A 166 13.25 22.62 17.17
CA ASP A 166 13.07 22.28 18.58
C ASP A 166 13.05 20.75 18.83
N GLU A 167 12.60 19.98 17.84
CA GLU A 167 12.56 18.51 17.89
C GLU A 167 13.86 17.87 17.37
N GLY A 168 14.91 18.67 17.10
CA GLY A 168 16.26 18.21 16.77
C GLY A 168 16.50 17.92 15.29
N ILE A 169 15.58 18.28 14.39
CA ILE A 169 15.80 18.18 12.94
C ILE A 169 16.76 19.28 12.50
N ARG A 170 17.70 18.96 11.61
CA ARG A 170 18.78 19.88 11.23
C ARG A 170 18.54 20.62 9.92
N PHE A 171 17.69 20.09 9.04
CA PHE A 171 17.35 20.74 7.76
C PHE A 171 16.03 20.21 7.16
N THR A 172 15.54 20.93 6.16
CA THR A 172 14.46 20.46 5.26
C THR A 172 14.71 20.85 3.80
N VAL A 173 13.83 20.41 2.91
CA VAL A 173 13.83 20.71 1.47
C VAL A 173 12.58 21.48 1.11
N LEU A 174 12.73 22.57 0.35
CA LEU A 174 11.64 23.43 -0.10
C LEU A 174 11.70 23.61 -1.63
N SER A 175 10.56 23.99 -2.19
CA SER A 175 10.46 24.45 -3.57
C SER A 175 11.11 25.81 -3.75
N PRO A 176 11.83 26.06 -4.86
CA PRO A 176 12.45 27.36 -5.11
C PRO A 176 11.40 28.48 -5.25
N TYR A 177 10.15 28.15 -5.55
CA TYR A 177 9.05 29.12 -5.58
C TYR A 177 8.58 29.56 -4.19
N GLN A 178 9.01 28.89 -3.12
CA GLN A 178 8.75 29.27 -1.74
C GLN A 178 9.73 30.34 -1.24
N CYS A 179 10.85 30.57 -1.94
CA CYS A 179 11.83 31.58 -1.59
C CYS A 179 11.32 32.98 -1.97
N ARG A 180 11.24 33.88 -0.99
CA ARG A 180 10.84 35.28 -1.16
C ARG A 180 12.02 36.17 -1.53
N ARG A 181 13.11 36.07 -0.78
CA ARG A 181 14.33 36.85 -0.99
C ARG A 181 15.54 36.15 -0.40
N VAL A 182 16.71 36.42 -0.95
CA VAL A 182 17.99 35.88 -0.49
C VAL A 182 19.00 37.00 -0.25
N ARG A 183 20.01 36.76 0.59
CA ARG A 183 21.17 37.65 0.69
C ARG A 183 22.44 36.87 1.03
N PRO A 184 23.61 37.35 0.59
CA PRO A 184 24.86 36.97 1.22
C PRO A 184 24.84 37.32 2.72
N ALA A 185 25.62 36.61 3.54
CA ALA A 185 25.76 36.95 4.96
C ALA A 185 26.13 38.43 5.16
N GLY A 186 25.27 39.19 5.86
CA GLY A 186 25.46 40.62 6.08
C GLY A 186 25.29 41.52 4.84
N GLY A 187 24.86 40.96 3.71
CA GLY A 187 24.60 41.68 2.46
C GLY A 187 23.18 42.23 2.33
N GLU A 188 22.90 42.82 1.17
CA GLU A 188 21.58 43.33 0.81
C GLU A 188 20.64 42.20 0.36
N TRP A 189 19.35 42.36 0.68
CA TRP A 189 18.30 41.45 0.25
C TRP A 189 18.02 41.60 -1.25
N LEU A 190 18.01 40.47 -1.95
CA LEU A 190 17.66 40.34 -3.36
C LEU A 190 16.32 39.62 -3.50
N ASP A 191 15.43 40.15 -4.33
CA ASP A 191 14.15 39.47 -4.65
C ASP A 191 14.42 38.12 -5.32
N ALA A 192 13.87 37.06 -4.73
CA ALA A 192 13.99 35.69 -5.22
C ALA A 192 12.67 35.16 -5.78
N ALA A 193 11.60 35.97 -5.75
CA ALA A 193 10.27 35.56 -6.19
C ALA A 193 10.29 35.04 -7.64
N GLY A 194 9.54 33.96 -7.88
CA GLY A 194 9.57 33.26 -9.16
C GLY A 194 10.84 32.44 -9.39
N ALA A 195 11.49 31.97 -8.31
CA ALA A 195 12.72 31.17 -8.35
C ALA A 195 13.91 31.90 -8.98
N ARG A 196 14.03 33.22 -8.76
CA ARG A 196 15.09 34.09 -9.31
C ARG A 196 16.30 34.20 -8.38
N PHE A 197 16.89 33.06 -8.05
CA PHE A 197 18.10 32.98 -7.24
C PHE A 197 18.87 31.71 -7.59
N ASP A 198 20.03 31.49 -6.98
CA ASP A 198 20.85 30.31 -7.23
C ASP A 198 20.46 29.14 -6.29
N PRO A 199 19.83 28.06 -6.77
CA PRO A 199 19.44 26.93 -5.93
C PRO A 199 20.59 25.93 -5.72
N THR A 200 21.80 26.19 -6.23
CA THR A 200 22.94 25.24 -6.14
C THR A 200 23.74 25.34 -4.84
N ARG A 201 23.07 25.76 -3.76
CA ARG A 201 23.61 25.85 -2.40
C ARG A 201 22.46 25.80 -1.38
N PRO A 202 22.70 25.32 -0.15
CA PRO A 202 21.74 25.51 0.93
C PRO A 202 21.77 26.95 1.44
N TYR A 203 20.66 27.37 2.05
CA TYR A 203 20.48 28.67 2.67
C TYR A 203 20.10 28.50 4.14
N VAL A 204 20.31 29.52 4.96
CA VAL A 204 19.73 29.58 6.32
C VAL A 204 18.49 30.46 6.34
N VAL A 205 17.43 29.98 6.98
CA VAL A 205 16.25 30.78 7.32
C VAL A 205 16.35 31.19 8.78
N ARG A 206 16.24 32.49 9.09
CA ARG A 206 16.18 32.95 10.47
C ARG A 206 14.77 32.73 11.03
N LEU A 207 14.70 31.98 12.12
CA LEU A 207 13.47 31.63 12.81
C LEU A 207 13.05 32.71 13.80
N SER A 208 11.83 32.60 14.33
CA SER A 208 11.25 33.54 15.30
C SER A 208 12.03 33.63 16.62
N SER A 209 12.84 32.61 16.94
CA SER A 209 13.74 32.57 18.11
C SER A 209 15.13 33.17 17.86
N ASP A 210 15.34 33.82 16.70
CA ASP A 210 16.64 34.28 16.19
C ASP A 210 17.67 33.18 15.89
N VAL A 211 17.28 31.91 16.04
CA VAL A 211 18.06 30.75 15.58
C VAL A 211 17.94 30.58 14.07
N THR A 212 18.98 30.05 13.43
CA THR A 212 19.00 29.78 11.99
C THR A 212 18.68 28.32 11.68
N PHE A 213 17.87 28.07 10.66
CA PHE A 213 17.51 26.74 10.19
C PHE A 213 17.93 26.52 8.72
N PRO A 214 18.80 25.55 8.44
CA PRO A 214 19.19 25.20 7.08
C PRO A 214 18.04 24.69 6.21
N VAL A 215 17.96 25.19 4.98
CA VAL A 215 17.01 24.73 3.96
C VAL A 215 17.73 24.50 2.62
N PHE A 216 17.35 23.44 1.92
CA PHE A 216 17.72 23.22 0.53
C PHE A 216 16.55 23.66 -0.36
N PHE A 217 16.82 24.45 -1.39
CA PHE A 217 15.88 24.67 -2.48
C PHE A 217 16.28 23.79 -3.65
N TYR A 218 15.37 22.95 -4.15
CA TYR A 218 15.67 22.14 -5.33
C TYR A 218 15.66 22.97 -6.62
N ASP A 219 16.32 22.50 -7.68
CA ASP A 219 16.29 23.13 -9.00
C ASP A 219 14.94 22.85 -9.69
N GLY A 220 14.10 23.88 -9.77
CA GLY A 220 12.75 23.78 -10.33
C GLY A 220 12.71 23.31 -11.79
N PRO A 221 13.48 23.93 -12.70
CA PRO A 221 13.54 23.50 -14.09
C PRO A 221 14.01 22.06 -14.29
N ILE A 222 14.96 21.55 -13.51
CA ILE A 222 15.45 20.17 -13.62
C ILE A 222 14.42 19.21 -13.01
N ALA A 223 13.91 19.49 -11.82
CA ALA A 223 12.86 18.68 -11.18
C ALA A 223 11.63 18.53 -12.09
N ARG A 224 11.18 19.62 -12.74
CA ARG A 224 10.08 19.57 -13.71
C ARG A 224 10.43 18.73 -14.94
N ALA A 225 11.67 18.79 -15.43
CA ALA A 225 12.11 17.99 -16.56
C ALA A 225 12.13 16.48 -16.23
N VAL A 226 12.45 16.12 -14.98
CA VAL A 226 12.41 14.74 -14.46
C VAL A 226 10.97 14.25 -14.31
N ALA A 227 10.11 15.03 -13.64
CA ALA A 227 8.73 14.62 -13.38
C ALA A 227 7.85 14.62 -14.66
N PHE A 228 7.89 15.70 -15.43
CA PHE A 228 6.93 15.98 -16.51
C PHE A 228 7.57 16.13 -17.90
N GLY A 229 8.90 16.23 -17.99
CA GLY A 229 9.63 16.37 -19.26
C GLY A 229 10.20 15.06 -19.79
N GLU A 230 11.25 15.20 -20.61
CA GLU A 230 11.93 14.10 -21.30
C GLU A 230 13.23 13.64 -20.59
N ALA A 231 13.53 14.18 -19.40
CA ALA A 231 14.81 13.86 -18.73
C ALA A 231 14.93 12.37 -18.35
N LEU A 232 13.81 11.66 -18.21
CA LEU A 232 13.78 10.21 -17.99
C LEU A 232 13.63 9.40 -19.29
N GLY A 233 14.00 9.96 -20.45
CA GLY A 233 14.02 9.23 -21.72
C GLY A 233 15.14 8.19 -21.79
N SER A 234 16.32 8.52 -21.26
CA SER A 234 17.47 7.62 -21.14
C SER A 234 18.41 8.06 -20.02
N GLY A 235 19.33 7.18 -19.60
CA GLY A 235 20.34 7.54 -18.61
C GLY A 235 21.28 8.66 -19.08
N ASP A 236 21.48 8.83 -20.39
CA ASP A 236 22.25 9.95 -20.96
C ASP A 236 21.48 11.27 -20.89
N ASP A 237 20.17 11.23 -21.12
CA ASP A 237 19.32 12.43 -21.04
C ASP A 237 19.27 12.96 -19.61
N LEU A 238 19.10 12.07 -18.63
CA LEU A 238 19.11 12.45 -17.22
C LEU A 238 20.48 13.02 -16.81
N LEU A 239 21.56 12.37 -17.20
CA LEU A 239 22.92 12.83 -16.91
C LEU A 239 23.18 14.23 -17.49
N ARG A 240 22.93 14.41 -18.80
CA ARG A 240 23.11 15.71 -19.47
C ARG A 240 22.26 16.80 -18.82
N ARG A 241 21.04 16.47 -18.41
CA ARG A 241 20.15 17.44 -17.77
C ARG A 241 20.67 17.90 -16.41
N LEU A 242 21.25 16.99 -15.63
CA LEU A 242 21.85 17.28 -14.33
C LEU A 242 23.17 18.05 -14.46
N GLU A 243 24.03 17.68 -15.41
CA GLU A 243 25.27 18.42 -15.69
C GLU A 243 25.00 19.87 -16.10
N ALA A 244 23.92 20.11 -16.85
CA ALA A 244 23.49 21.46 -17.24
C ALA A 244 23.04 22.35 -16.06
N GLY A 245 22.93 21.81 -14.83
CA GLY A 245 22.66 22.58 -13.62
C GLY A 245 23.89 23.31 -13.06
N PHE A 246 25.09 22.93 -13.48
CA PHE A 246 26.36 23.53 -13.04
C PHE A 246 26.81 24.65 -13.97
N SER A 247 27.53 25.64 -13.43
CA SER A 247 28.05 26.77 -14.20
C SER A 247 29.47 27.15 -13.80
N GLU A 248 30.37 27.27 -14.78
CA GLU A 248 31.73 27.78 -14.55
C GLU A 248 31.76 29.27 -14.16
N GLY A 249 30.67 30.01 -14.42
CA GLY A 249 30.55 31.42 -14.03
C GLY A 249 30.30 31.63 -12.53
N ARG A 250 29.86 30.59 -11.81
CA ARG A 250 29.66 30.63 -10.36
C ARG A 250 31.01 30.53 -9.65
N LYS A 251 31.24 31.42 -8.68
CA LYS A 251 32.51 31.51 -7.93
C LYS A 251 32.45 30.83 -6.55
N HIS A 252 31.71 29.74 -6.42
CA HIS A 252 31.56 28.97 -5.18
C HIS A 252 31.41 27.48 -5.49
N ASP A 253 31.48 26.64 -4.45
CA ASP A 253 31.17 25.22 -4.54
C ASP A 253 29.66 25.02 -4.80
N GLU A 254 29.30 24.08 -5.68
CA GLU A 254 27.94 23.90 -6.18
C GLU A 254 27.35 22.56 -5.72
N VAL A 255 26.19 22.57 -5.07
CA VAL A 255 25.39 21.38 -4.80
C VAL A 255 24.01 21.50 -5.44
N LEU A 256 23.80 20.73 -6.51
CA LEU A 256 22.53 20.66 -7.20
C LEU A 256 21.58 19.70 -6.47
N THR A 257 20.47 20.21 -5.97
CA THR A 257 19.40 19.39 -5.38
C THR A 257 18.25 19.24 -6.37
N VAL A 258 17.76 18.03 -6.58
CA VAL A 258 16.57 17.74 -7.39
C VAL A 258 15.61 16.95 -6.52
N ALA A 259 14.38 17.41 -6.34
CA ALA A 259 13.36 16.71 -5.57
C ALA A 259 12.11 16.50 -6.43
N VAL A 260 11.57 15.28 -6.41
CA VAL A 260 10.36 14.87 -7.13
C VAL A 260 9.58 13.85 -6.30
N ASP A 261 8.30 13.65 -6.63
CA ASP A 261 7.56 12.47 -6.18
C ASP A 261 8.31 11.21 -6.66
N GLY A 262 8.63 10.32 -5.73
CA GLY A 262 9.46 9.14 -5.97
C GLY A 262 8.77 8.16 -6.92
N GLU A 263 7.43 8.16 -6.96
CA GLU A 263 6.59 7.41 -7.89
C GLU A 263 6.85 7.81 -9.36
N THR A 264 7.55 8.93 -9.60
CA THR A 264 8.10 9.28 -10.91
C THR A 264 9.02 8.19 -11.45
N PHE A 265 9.82 7.56 -10.60
CA PHE A 265 10.82 6.55 -10.99
C PHE A 265 10.18 5.17 -11.19
N GLY A 266 9.21 5.06 -12.09
CA GLY A 266 8.57 3.79 -12.44
C GLY A 266 7.07 3.89 -12.67
N HIS A 267 6.30 4.36 -11.67
CA HIS A 267 4.84 4.40 -11.75
C HIS A 267 4.34 5.45 -12.75
N HIS A 268 4.74 6.72 -12.59
CA HIS A 268 4.37 7.79 -13.53
C HIS A 268 5.19 7.75 -14.83
N ARG A 269 6.45 7.30 -14.77
CA ARG A 269 7.31 7.05 -15.93
C ARG A 269 7.78 5.62 -15.94
N LYS A 270 7.13 4.78 -16.76
CA LYS A 270 7.49 3.36 -16.92
C LYS A 270 8.96 3.23 -17.34
N GLY A 271 9.72 2.39 -16.61
CA GLY A 271 11.16 2.22 -16.79
C GLY A 271 12.03 3.34 -16.20
N GLY A 272 11.44 4.31 -15.48
CA GLY A 272 12.18 5.40 -14.85
C GLY A 272 13.21 4.91 -13.82
N ASP A 273 12.94 3.81 -13.13
CA ASP A 273 13.89 3.13 -12.22
C ASP A 273 15.15 2.66 -12.97
N GLU A 274 15.00 2.08 -14.16
CA GLU A 274 16.13 1.61 -15.00
C GLU A 274 16.93 2.81 -15.56
N VAL A 275 16.25 3.88 -15.93
CA VAL A 275 16.87 5.13 -16.41
C VAL A 275 17.70 5.78 -15.30
N VAL A 276 17.14 5.86 -14.08
CA VAL A 276 17.85 6.37 -12.90
C VAL A 276 19.07 5.50 -12.59
N ALA A 277 18.93 4.17 -12.62
CA ALA A 277 20.05 3.24 -12.42
C ALA A 277 21.17 3.46 -13.44
N ALA A 278 20.81 3.63 -14.72
CA ALA A 278 21.75 3.87 -15.80
C ALA A 278 22.48 5.21 -15.64
N ALA A 279 21.78 6.27 -15.23
CA ALA A 279 22.37 7.57 -14.95
C ALA A 279 23.33 7.52 -13.76
N ILE A 280 22.92 6.90 -12.64
CA ILE A 280 23.77 6.71 -11.45
C ILE A 280 25.06 5.98 -11.80
N ARG A 281 24.97 4.92 -12.63
CA ARG A 281 26.14 4.18 -13.10
C ARG A 281 27.11 5.09 -13.85
N LYS A 282 26.62 5.98 -14.70
CA LYS A 282 27.46 6.93 -15.44
C LYS A 282 28.03 8.01 -14.52
N PHE A 283 27.25 8.54 -13.58
CA PHE A 283 27.74 9.47 -12.55
C PHE A 283 28.92 8.89 -11.78
N SER A 284 28.87 7.60 -11.42
CA SER A 284 29.97 6.95 -10.70
C SER A 284 31.30 6.89 -11.47
N GLN A 285 31.29 7.20 -12.77
CA GLN A 285 32.47 7.24 -13.63
C GLN A 285 33.01 8.67 -13.83
N LEU A 286 32.26 9.70 -13.44
CA LEU A 286 32.72 11.09 -13.46
C LEU A 286 33.68 11.34 -12.30
N ARG A 287 34.73 12.15 -12.55
CA ARG A 287 35.71 12.53 -11.52
C ARG A 287 35.38 13.85 -10.85
N ASP A 288 34.65 14.72 -11.54
CA ASP A 288 34.50 16.14 -11.15
C ASP A 288 33.15 16.45 -10.49
N VAL A 289 32.22 15.49 -10.44
CA VAL A 289 30.89 15.63 -9.83
C VAL A 289 30.61 14.43 -8.92
N GLN A 290 30.26 14.71 -7.66
CA GLN A 290 29.97 13.68 -6.67
C GLN A 290 28.46 13.51 -6.45
N LEU A 291 27.97 12.26 -6.45
CA LEU A 291 26.62 11.95 -5.99
C LEU A 291 26.59 11.90 -4.46
N VAL A 292 25.70 12.67 -3.84
CA VAL A 292 25.58 12.82 -2.38
C VAL A 292 24.12 12.67 -1.93
N ASN A 293 23.92 12.37 -0.65
CA ASN A 293 22.62 12.58 0.00
C ASN A 293 22.57 13.97 0.67
N LEU A 294 21.38 14.40 1.11
CA LEU A 294 21.18 15.76 1.65
C LEU A 294 21.94 16.03 2.95
N ALA A 295 22.08 15.03 3.83
CA ALA A 295 22.81 15.20 5.08
C ALA A 295 24.32 15.35 4.83
N GLN A 296 24.88 14.53 3.94
CA GLN A 296 26.25 14.67 3.44
C GLN A 296 26.45 16.01 2.70
N ALA A 297 25.48 16.43 1.89
CA ALA A 297 25.51 17.73 1.22
C ALA A 297 25.56 18.88 2.22
N LEU A 298 24.81 18.80 3.32
CA LEU A 298 24.81 19.86 4.33
C LEU A 298 26.18 19.99 5.02
N GLU A 299 26.85 18.87 5.30
CA GLU A 299 28.21 18.88 5.86
C GLU A 299 29.23 19.43 4.86
N MET A 300 29.16 19.00 3.60
CA MET A 300 30.12 19.39 2.56
C MET A 300 29.96 20.85 2.11
N PHE A 301 28.74 21.38 2.16
CA PHE A 301 28.35 22.70 1.67
C PHE A 301 27.59 23.47 2.77
N PRO A 302 28.25 23.91 3.85
CA PRO A 302 27.57 24.58 4.96
C PRO A 302 26.91 25.90 4.49
N PRO A 303 25.64 26.16 4.86
CA PRO A 303 24.92 27.33 4.38
C PRO A 303 25.46 28.61 5.04
N VAL A 304 25.78 29.59 4.20
CA VAL A 304 26.23 30.93 4.63
C VAL A 304 25.25 32.03 4.23
N ASP A 305 24.56 31.84 3.11
CA ASP A 305 23.61 32.81 2.59
C ASP A 305 22.26 32.64 3.27
N GLU A 306 21.57 33.76 3.49
CA GLU A 306 20.27 33.78 4.15
C GLU A 306 19.14 33.78 3.12
N ALA A 307 18.04 33.12 3.47
CA ALA A 307 16.79 33.14 2.72
C ALA A 307 15.61 33.50 3.63
N GLU A 308 14.62 34.18 3.05
CA GLU A 308 13.29 34.29 3.63
C GLU A 308 12.30 33.55 2.74
N ILE A 309 11.34 32.86 3.36
CA ILE A 309 10.30 32.12 2.67
C ILE A 309 8.96 32.88 2.70
N PHE A 310 8.06 32.53 1.79
CA PHE A 310 6.66 32.89 1.91
C PHE A 310 6.00 32.03 3.00
N GLU A 311 5.32 32.67 3.95
CA GLU A 311 4.55 31.99 5.00
C GLU A 311 3.40 31.17 4.40
N GLY A 312 3.23 29.94 4.89
CA GLY A 312 2.16 29.05 4.42
C GLY A 312 2.29 28.74 2.93
N SER A 313 3.53 28.53 2.45
CA SER A 313 3.82 28.17 1.06
C SER A 313 3.98 26.65 0.89
N SER A 314 3.85 26.12 -0.33
CA SER A 314 4.03 24.69 -0.66
C SER A 314 4.59 24.52 -2.08
N TRP A 315 5.03 23.31 -2.45
CA TRP A 315 5.53 23.05 -3.82
C TRP A 315 4.45 22.85 -4.88
N SER A 316 3.24 22.46 -4.49
CA SER A 316 2.21 21.92 -5.39
C SER A 316 0.97 22.82 -5.49
N CYS A 317 1.00 24.01 -4.89
CA CYS A 317 -0.02 25.04 -5.04
C CYS A 317 0.59 26.43 -5.17
N ALA A 318 0.31 27.12 -6.28
CA ALA A 318 0.77 28.48 -6.54
C ALA A 318 0.18 29.52 -5.56
N HIS A 319 -0.84 29.14 -4.80
CA HIS A 319 -1.51 29.97 -3.79
C HIS A 319 -1.10 29.56 -2.36
N GLY A 320 0.06 28.93 -2.19
CA GLY A 320 0.59 28.51 -0.89
C GLY A 320 -0.05 27.23 -0.38
N ILE A 321 -0.72 27.25 0.77
CA ILE A 321 -1.42 26.09 1.36
C ILE A 321 -2.92 26.07 1.06
N GLU A 322 -3.40 26.99 0.23
CA GLU A 322 -4.83 27.17 0.00
C GLU A 322 -5.48 25.97 -0.74
N ARG A 323 -4.72 25.12 -1.44
CA ARG A 323 -5.23 23.85 -1.99
C ARG A 323 -5.88 22.97 -0.91
N TRP A 324 -5.41 23.01 0.33
CA TRP A 324 -5.92 22.15 1.42
C TRP A 324 -6.84 22.91 2.39
N ARG A 325 -7.19 24.16 2.06
CA ARG A 325 -7.95 25.06 2.93
C ARG A 325 -9.14 25.71 2.25
N SER A 326 -9.02 26.16 1.00
CA SER A 326 -10.04 26.98 0.33
C SER A 326 -10.18 26.66 -1.15
N ASP A 327 -11.13 27.33 -1.82
CA ASP A 327 -11.24 27.30 -3.27
C ASP A 327 -10.24 28.26 -3.91
N CYS A 328 -9.00 27.79 -4.04
CA CYS A 328 -7.95 28.50 -4.78
C CYS A 328 -7.94 28.17 -6.29
N GLY A 329 -8.96 27.49 -6.81
CA GLY A 329 -9.04 27.07 -8.21
C GLY A 329 -8.07 25.95 -8.63
N CYS A 330 -7.11 25.56 -7.79
CA CYS A 330 -6.25 24.41 -8.07
C CYS A 330 -7.07 23.12 -8.18
N SER A 331 -7.02 22.50 -9.34
CA SER A 331 -7.80 21.32 -9.72
C SER A 331 -6.90 20.25 -10.33
N THR A 332 -7.06 19.03 -9.84
CA THR A 332 -6.43 17.81 -10.38
C THR A 332 -7.56 16.84 -10.70
N SER A 333 -7.52 16.21 -11.88
CA SER A 333 -8.53 15.24 -12.37
C SER A 333 -9.99 15.75 -12.33
N GLY A 334 -10.21 17.08 -12.41
CA GLY A 334 -11.53 17.69 -12.43
C GLY A 334 -12.13 17.80 -13.85
N GLN A 335 -13.46 17.83 -13.94
CA GLN A 335 -14.16 18.11 -15.19
C GLN A 335 -14.39 19.62 -15.39
N PRO A 336 -14.60 20.09 -16.64
CA PRO A 336 -14.98 21.47 -16.89
C PRO A 336 -16.17 21.91 -16.02
N GLY A 337 -16.02 23.03 -15.31
CA GLY A 337 -17.06 23.60 -14.45
C GLY A 337 -17.06 23.13 -13.00
N TRP A 338 -16.25 22.12 -12.64
CA TRP A 338 -16.08 21.71 -11.24
C TRP A 338 -15.36 22.79 -10.42
N ARG A 339 -15.72 22.89 -9.14
CA ARG A 339 -15.24 23.91 -8.19
C ARG A 339 -14.80 23.25 -6.88
N GLN A 340 -14.00 23.98 -6.10
CA GLN A 340 -13.44 23.48 -4.84
C GLN A 340 -14.08 24.14 -3.61
N HIS A 341 -15.29 24.68 -3.76
CA HIS A 341 -16.06 25.31 -2.68
C HIS A 341 -16.24 24.41 -1.44
N TRP A 342 -16.12 23.09 -1.59
CA TRP A 342 -16.25 22.11 -0.51
C TRP A 342 -15.08 22.07 0.46
N ARG A 343 -13.88 22.52 0.06
CA ARG A 343 -12.67 22.37 0.87
C ARG A 343 -12.72 23.12 2.20
N ALA A 344 -13.15 24.39 2.17
CA ALA A 344 -13.24 25.23 3.36
C ALA A 344 -14.34 24.74 4.33
N PRO A 345 -15.58 24.45 3.89
CA PRO A 345 -16.60 23.88 4.76
C PRO A 345 -16.23 22.50 5.31
N LEU A 346 -15.60 21.64 4.51
CA LEU A 346 -15.13 20.33 5.00
C LEU A 346 -14.09 20.52 6.10
N ARG A 347 -13.07 21.35 5.87
CA ARG A 347 -12.05 21.63 6.88
C ARG A 347 -12.66 22.21 8.15
N ALA A 348 -13.61 23.14 8.04
CA ALA A 348 -14.32 23.68 9.20
C ALA A 348 -15.12 22.61 9.98
N ALA A 349 -15.72 21.64 9.28
CA ALA A 349 -16.40 20.51 9.91
C ALA A 349 -15.42 19.60 10.68
N LEU A 350 -14.26 19.29 10.08
CA LEU A 350 -13.22 18.50 10.74
C LEU A 350 -12.57 19.25 11.91
N ASP A 351 -12.30 20.55 11.78
CA ASP A 351 -11.77 21.39 12.85
C ASP A 351 -12.72 21.43 14.05
N GLY A 352 -14.03 21.62 13.79
CA GLY A 352 -15.04 21.57 14.84
C GLY A 352 -15.11 20.21 15.54
N LEU A 353 -15.01 19.10 14.79
CA LEU A 353 -14.95 17.77 15.37
C LEU A 353 -13.67 17.57 16.21
N ARG A 354 -12.50 17.90 15.66
CA ARG A 354 -11.21 17.80 16.35
C ARG A 354 -11.23 18.52 17.69
N ASP A 355 -11.72 19.76 17.74
CA ASP A 355 -11.69 20.57 18.96
C ASP A 355 -12.64 20.00 20.04
N GLN A 356 -13.78 19.44 19.64
CA GLN A 356 -14.68 18.71 20.55
C GLN A 356 -14.01 17.43 21.09
N LEU A 357 -13.38 16.64 20.22
CA LEU A 357 -12.68 15.41 20.61
C LEU A 357 -11.47 15.70 21.51
N ALA A 358 -10.73 16.78 21.25
CA ALA A 358 -9.61 17.22 22.08
C ALA A 358 -10.06 17.59 23.50
N SER A 359 -11.16 18.34 23.61
CA SER A 359 -11.75 18.71 24.90
C SER A 359 -12.23 17.49 25.68
N LEU A 360 -12.89 16.55 24.98
CA LEU A 360 -13.35 15.29 25.56
C LEU A 360 -12.17 14.42 26.02
N TYR A 361 -11.13 14.33 25.20
CA TYR A 361 -9.91 13.59 25.52
C TYR A 361 -9.24 14.12 26.78
N GLU A 362 -9.00 15.44 26.86
CA GLU A 362 -8.38 16.07 28.02
C GLU A 362 -9.17 15.81 29.31
N LEU A 363 -10.51 15.90 29.24
CA LEU A 363 -11.39 15.66 30.39
C LEU A 363 -11.40 14.19 30.82
N GLU A 364 -11.61 13.25 29.90
CA GLU A 364 -11.83 11.85 30.23
C GLU A 364 -10.52 11.09 30.42
N ALA A 365 -9.51 11.34 29.59
CA ALA A 365 -8.19 10.73 29.78
C ALA A 365 -7.48 11.30 31.01
N GLY A 366 -7.73 12.55 31.41
CA GLY A 366 -7.19 13.14 32.64
C GLY A 366 -7.66 12.44 33.93
N LYS A 367 -8.74 11.65 33.87
CA LYS A 367 -9.19 10.80 34.98
C LYS A 367 -8.41 9.48 35.09
N LEU A 368 -7.72 9.08 34.02
CA LEU A 368 -7.06 7.78 33.87
C LEU A 368 -5.54 7.90 33.76
N LEU A 369 -5.03 8.93 33.11
CA LEU A 369 -3.62 9.14 32.75
C LEU A 369 -3.06 10.38 33.45
N ARG A 370 -1.78 10.32 33.85
CA ARG A 370 -1.07 11.42 34.55
C ARG A 370 -0.95 12.67 33.69
N ASP A 371 -0.60 12.47 32.43
CA ASP A 371 -0.46 13.51 31.42
C ASP A 371 -1.01 12.95 30.09
N PRO A 372 -2.29 13.23 29.78
CA PRO A 372 -2.92 12.71 28.56
C PRO A 372 -2.23 13.14 27.28
N TRP A 373 -1.73 14.37 27.20
CA TRP A 373 -1.12 14.88 25.97
C TRP A 373 0.27 14.28 25.74
N ARG A 374 1.05 14.09 26.81
CA ARG A 374 2.29 13.33 26.74
C ARG A 374 2.04 11.86 26.37
N ALA A 375 1.02 11.23 26.96
CA ALA A 375 0.65 9.86 26.59
C ALA A 375 0.26 9.77 25.10
N ARG A 376 -0.48 10.74 24.55
CA ARG A 376 -0.76 10.81 23.11
C ARG A 376 0.53 10.90 22.28
N ASP A 377 1.45 11.76 22.66
CA ASP A 377 2.70 11.96 21.91
C ASP A 377 3.60 10.73 21.93
N GLU A 378 3.66 10.01 23.05
CA GLU A 378 4.41 8.75 23.20
C GLU A 378 3.67 7.52 22.63
N PHE A 379 2.38 7.64 22.28
CA PHE A 379 1.55 6.53 21.80
C PHE A 379 2.04 5.92 20.47
N ILE A 380 2.92 6.61 19.75
CA ILE A 380 3.62 6.05 18.58
C ILE A 380 4.31 4.72 18.90
N GLU A 381 4.80 4.51 20.13
CA GLU A 381 5.39 3.23 20.57
C GLU A 381 4.42 2.04 20.45
N VAL A 382 3.13 2.30 20.65
CA VAL A 382 2.07 1.30 20.51
C VAL A 382 1.63 1.20 19.05
N VAL A 383 1.51 2.33 18.36
CA VAL A 383 1.07 2.39 16.95
C VAL A 383 2.03 1.64 16.01
N LEU A 384 3.32 1.65 16.31
CA LEU A 384 4.34 0.97 15.52
C LEU A 384 4.32 -0.55 15.61
N ASP A 385 3.71 -1.15 16.65
CA ASP A 385 3.49 -2.59 16.73
C ASP A 385 2.09 -2.93 16.23
N PRO A 386 1.93 -3.58 15.06
CA PRO A 386 0.62 -3.93 14.52
C PRO A 386 -0.18 -4.87 15.45
N GLU A 387 0.52 -5.64 16.28
CA GLU A 387 -0.10 -6.55 17.26
C GLU A 387 -0.40 -5.88 18.60
N ARG A 388 0.01 -4.62 18.78
CA ARG A 388 -0.25 -3.83 19.98
C ARG A 388 0.17 -4.54 21.27
N ARG A 389 1.21 -5.38 21.23
CA ARG A 389 1.59 -6.28 22.35
C ARG A 389 1.94 -5.51 23.61
N ASN A 390 2.51 -4.32 23.46
CA ASN A 390 2.92 -3.46 24.57
C ASN A 390 1.85 -2.49 25.05
N ALA A 391 0.63 -2.51 24.48
CA ALA A 391 -0.42 -1.53 24.80
C ALA A 391 -0.79 -1.51 26.29
N SER A 392 -0.90 -2.67 26.94
CA SER A 392 -1.24 -2.73 28.36
C SER A 392 -0.12 -2.17 29.26
N ALA A 393 1.13 -2.49 28.93
CA ALA A 393 2.30 -1.97 29.65
C ALA A 393 2.45 -0.45 29.46
N PHE A 394 2.18 0.05 28.24
CA PHE A 394 2.13 1.47 27.93
C PHE A 394 1.11 2.19 28.80
N VAL A 395 -0.15 1.72 28.82
CA VAL A 395 -1.20 2.35 29.63
C VAL A 395 -0.81 2.35 31.12
N ALA A 396 -0.30 1.23 31.64
CA ALA A 396 0.15 1.16 33.03
C ALA A 396 1.25 2.19 33.37
N ARG A 397 2.19 2.45 32.44
CA ARG A 397 3.26 3.44 32.60
C ARG A 397 2.71 4.87 32.69
N HIS A 398 1.66 5.18 31.95
CA HIS A 398 1.05 6.51 31.91
C HIS A 398 -0.09 6.71 32.92
N ALA A 399 -0.58 5.63 33.52
CA ALA A 399 -1.76 5.67 34.37
C ALA A 399 -1.54 6.47 35.66
N LEU A 400 -2.57 7.21 36.06
CA LEU A 400 -2.61 7.99 37.31
C LEU A 400 -2.57 7.07 38.54
N ARG A 401 -3.17 5.88 38.41
CA ARG A 401 -3.29 4.82 39.40
C ARG A 401 -3.37 3.47 38.69
N GLU A 402 -3.43 2.38 39.44
CA GLU A 402 -3.79 1.09 38.85
C GLU A 402 -5.19 1.17 38.24
N LEU A 403 -5.30 0.75 36.97
CA LEU A 403 -6.54 0.76 36.21
C LEU A 403 -7.06 -0.67 36.06
N ASP A 404 -8.37 -0.85 36.22
CA ASP A 404 -8.99 -2.13 35.90
C ASP A 404 -9.05 -2.38 34.37
N THR A 405 -9.59 -3.54 33.98
CA THR A 405 -9.70 -3.92 32.56
C THR A 405 -10.56 -2.94 31.76
N ALA A 406 -11.68 -2.46 32.30
CA ALA A 406 -12.58 -1.56 31.59
C ALA A 406 -11.96 -0.17 31.45
N GLU A 407 -11.32 0.32 32.50
CA GLU A 407 -10.58 1.59 32.50
C GLU A 407 -9.40 1.57 31.54
N ARG A 408 -8.69 0.44 31.42
CA ARG A 408 -7.63 0.25 30.43
C ARG A 408 -8.17 0.30 29.00
N VAL A 409 -9.25 -0.41 28.71
CA VAL A 409 -9.91 -0.38 27.39
C VAL A 409 -10.32 1.04 27.05
N ARG A 410 -10.91 1.75 28.01
CA ARG A 410 -11.31 3.16 27.87
C ARG A 410 -10.12 4.08 27.57
N ALA A 411 -9.00 3.90 28.27
CA ALA A 411 -7.77 4.67 27.98
C ALA A 411 -7.26 4.43 26.56
N LEU A 412 -7.29 3.17 26.08
CA LEU A 412 -6.90 2.83 24.70
C LEU A 412 -7.87 3.41 23.66
N GLN A 413 -9.18 3.35 23.91
CA GLN A 413 -10.20 3.98 23.05
C GLN A 413 -9.97 5.49 22.93
N LEU A 414 -9.64 6.17 24.03
CA LEU A 414 -9.35 7.61 24.06
C LEU A 414 -8.07 7.98 23.30
N LEU A 415 -6.99 7.20 23.46
CA LEU A 415 -5.75 7.38 22.71
C LEU A 415 -5.98 7.14 21.21
N GLU A 416 -6.76 6.12 20.88
CA GLU A 416 -7.04 5.79 19.49
C GLU A 416 -8.00 6.79 18.84
N MET A 417 -8.93 7.37 19.61
CA MET A 417 -9.75 8.50 19.17
C MET A 417 -8.88 9.67 18.71
N GLN A 418 -7.79 9.99 19.44
CA GLN A 418 -6.85 11.03 19.04
C GLN A 418 -6.03 10.64 17.80
N ARG A 419 -5.65 9.36 17.64
CA ARG A 419 -5.00 8.90 16.39
C ARG A 419 -5.90 9.11 15.18
N GLN A 420 -7.17 8.71 15.28
CA GLN A 420 -8.15 8.87 14.20
C GLN A 420 -8.44 10.34 13.89
N ALA A 421 -8.50 11.19 14.92
CA ALA A 421 -8.63 12.64 14.76
C ALA A 421 -7.44 13.28 14.02
N MET A 422 -6.24 12.72 14.12
CA MET A 422 -5.09 13.17 13.31
C MET A 422 -5.07 12.58 11.90
N LEU A 423 -5.53 11.33 11.71
CA LEU A 423 -5.58 10.67 10.40
C LEU A 423 -6.57 11.34 9.43
N MET A 424 -7.66 11.92 9.94
CA MET A 424 -8.61 12.65 9.06
C MET A 424 -8.01 13.92 8.42
N TYR A 425 -6.78 14.32 8.76
CA TYR A 425 -6.08 15.47 8.17
C TYR A 425 -5.01 15.10 7.13
N THR A 426 -4.91 13.85 6.70
CA THR A 426 -4.05 13.47 5.58
C THR A 426 -4.32 14.33 4.35
N SER A 427 -3.27 14.93 3.78
CA SER A 427 -3.40 15.97 2.74
C SER A 427 -4.16 15.52 1.48
N CYS A 428 -4.07 14.24 1.12
CA CYS A 428 -4.69 13.68 -0.09
C CYS A 428 -6.21 13.88 -0.13
N GLY A 429 -6.88 13.94 1.04
CA GLY A 429 -8.31 14.18 1.15
C GLY A 429 -8.77 15.57 0.66
N TRP A 430 -7.85 16.48 0.33
CA TRP A 430 -8.16 17.77 -0.30
C TRP A 430 -7.51 17.96 -1.67
N PHE A 431 -6.61 17.07 -2.08
CA PHE A 431 -5.75 17.30 -3.25
C PHE A 431 -6.51 17.30 -4.58
N PHE A 432 -7.45 16.37 -4.71
CA PHE A 432 -8.28 16.17 -5.90
C PHE A 432 -9.49 17.09 -5.91
N SER A 433 -10.31 16.97 -6.95
CA SER A 433 -11.36 17.95 -7.26
C SER A 433 -12.74 17.65 -6.70
N GLU A 434 -12.94 16.49 -6.06
CA GLU A 434 -14.27 16.04 -5.68
C GLU A 434 -14.31 15.51 -4.25
N VAL A 435 -15.34 15.95 -3.50
CA VAL A 435 -15.53 15.57 -2.10
C VAL A 435 -15.95 14.10 -1.95
N SER A 436 -16.50 13.49 -3.00
CA SER A 436 -16.77 12.05 -3.04
C SER A 436 -15.61 11.19 -3.58
N GLY A 437 -14.40 11.76 -3.73
CA GLY A 437 -13.21 11.02 -4.14
C GLY A 437 -12.77 10.00 -3.08
N LEU A 438 -12.02 8.97 -3.50
CA LEU A 438 -11.56 7.89 -2.63
C LEU A 438 -10.79 8.43 -1.40
N GLU A 439 -9.90 9.39 -1.62
CA GLU A 439 -9.08 10.01 -0.58
C GLU A 439 -9.93 10.81 0.43
N THR A 440 -10.94 11.53 -0.05
CA THR A 440 -11.84 12.31 0.82
C THR A 440 -12.75 11.39 1.64
N VAL A 441 -13.29 10.34 1.01
CA VAL A 441 -14.06 9.30 1.71
C VAL A 441 -13.21 8.63 2.78
N GLN A 442 -11.92 8.37 2.51
CA GLN A 442 -11.02 7.76 3.48
C GLN A 442 -10.82 8.63 4.73
N ILE A 443 -10.59 9.95 4.58
CA ILE A 443 -10.48 10.82 5.77
C ILE A 443 -11.80 10.92 6.56
N LEU A 444 -12.95 10.80 5.87
CA LEU A 444 -14.25 10.75 6.53
C LEU A 444 -14.48 9.41 7.27
N LYS A 445 -13.91 8.29 6.81
CA LYS A 445 -13.87 7.03 7.57
C LYS A 445 -13.09 7.19 8.87
N TYR A 446 -11.95 7.88 8.86
CA TYR A 446 -11.21 8.20 10.09
C TYR A 446 -12.03 9.08 11.04
N ALA A 447 -12.74 10.10 10.52
CA ALA A 447 -13.66 10.91 11.31
C ALA A 447 -14.79 10.08 11.93
N ALA A 448 -15.39 9.16 11.16
CA ALA A 448 -16.42 8.23 11.65
C ALA A 448 -15.90 7.30 12.75
N ARG A 449 -14.66 6.78 12.61
CA ARG A 449 -14.04 5.98 13.67
C ARG A 449 -13.80 6.79 14.93
N ALA A 450 -13.35 8.04 14.81
CA ALA A 450 -13.17 8.93 15.96
C ALA A 450 -14.50 9.21 16.69
N LEU A 451 -15.59 9.45 15.94
CA LEU A 451 -16.94 9.60 16.48
C LEU A 451 -17.42 8.35 17.22
N GLN A 452 -17.19 7.17 16.65
CA GLN A 452 -17.54 5.90 17.29
C GLN A 452 -16.77 5.71 18.59
N LEU A 453 -15.45 5.94 18.60
CA LEU A 453 -14.62 5.82 19.79
C LEU A 453 -15.01 6.84 20.87
N ALA A 454 -15.46 8.05 20.49
CA ALA A 454 -16.00 9.02 21.44
C ALA A 454 -17.31 8.53 22.08
N ARG A 455 -18.18 7.88 21.30
CA ARG A 455 -19.43 7.29 21.80
C ARG A 455 -19.16 6.11 22.72
N GLU A 456 -18.29 5.18 22.32
CA GLU A 456 -17.94 3.98 23.09
C GLU A 456 -17.16 4.32 24.37
N GLY A 457 -16.14 5.19 24.26
CA GLY A 457 -15.26 5.52 25.37
C GLY A 457 -15.82 6.58 26.32
N CYS A 458 -16.78 7.41 25.89
CA CYS A 458 -17.27 8.54 26.71
C CYS A 458 -18.79 8.71 26.74
N GLY A 459 -19.55 7.95 25.95
CA GLY A 459 -20.99 8.17 25.78
C GLY A 459 -21.34 9.46 25.01
N ALA A 460 -20.37 10.08 24.33
CA ALA A 460 -20.57 11.32 23.61
C ALA A 460 -21.09 11.06 22.18
N ASP A 461 -22.31 11.49 21.87
CA ASP A 461 -22.85 11.39 20.51
C ASP A 461 -22.70 12.72 19.74
N LEU A 462 -21.68 12.77 18.87
CA LEU A 462 -21.33 13.96 18.09
C LEU A 462 -21.70 13.83 16.61
N GLU A 463 -22.24 12.68 16.18
CA GLU A 463 -22.41 12.35 14.77
C GLU A 463 -23.46 13.24 14.08
N ALA A 464 -24.55 13.56 14.77
CA ALA A 464 -25.59 14.44 14.22
C ALA A 464 -25.07 15.85 13.93
N THR A 465 -24.30 16.42 14.87
CA THR A 465 -23.67 17.74 14.71
C THR A 465 -22.62 17.72 13.60
N PHE A 466 -21.84 16.64 13.50
CA PHE A 466 -20.86 16.48 12.43
C PHE A 466 -21.52 16.43 11.05
N LYS A 467 -22.58 15.63 10.89
CA LYS A 467 -23.35 15.56 9.63
C LYS A 467 -23.93 16.92 9.23
N ALA A 468 -24.49 17.68 10.18
CA ALA A 468 -24.99 19.02 9.91
C ALA A 468 -23.87 19.99 9.47
N ALA A 469 -22.63 19.80 9.94
CA ALA A 469 -21.49 20.56 9.45
C ALA A 469 -21.10 20.17 8.01
N LEU A 470 -21.14 18.86 7.67
CA LEU A 470 -20.81 18.34 6.35
C LEU A 470 -21.75 18.81 5.23
N GLU A 471 -23.02 19.11 5.52
CA GLU A 471 -23.98 19.64 4.53
C GLU A 471 -23.49 20.91 3.83
N ARG A 472 -22.60 21.68 4.47
CA ARG A 472 -22.06 22.92 3.91
C ARG A 472 -20.98 22.68 2.85
N ALA A 473 -20.50 21.45 2.68
CA ALA A 473 -19.49 21.08 1.69
C ALA A 473 -20.17 20.49 0.44
N PRO A 474 -20.40 21.28 -0.63
CA PRO A 474 -21.12 20.81 -1.81
C PRO A 474 -20.32 19.80 -2.64
N SER A 475 -20.99 18.79 -3.19
CA SER A 475 -20.39 17.89 -4.18
C SER A 475 -20.51 18.46 -5.59
N ASN A 476 -19.52 18.27 -6.47
CA ASN A 476 -19.67 18.62 -7.88
C ASN A 476 -20.57 17.62 -8.63
N ILE A 477 -20.87 16.47 -8.04
CA ILE A 477 -21.77 15.45 -8.56
C ILE A 477 -23.19 15.70 -8.02
N PRO A 478 -24.18 16.02 -8.88
CA PRO A 478 -25.55 16.35 -8.43
C PRO A 478 -26.23 15.24 -7.62
N ALA A 479 -26.03 13.98 -8.00
CA ALA A 479 -26.60 12.82 -7.31
C ALA A 479 -26.09 12.63 -5.87
N ARG A 480 -24.90 13.17 -5.57
CA ARG A 480 -24.29 13.15 -4.24
C ARG A 480 -24.65 14.39 -3.42
N THR A 481 -24.98 15.52 -4.05
CA THR A 481 -25.41 16.77 -3.41
C THR A 481 -24.34 17.45 -2.54
N ASP A 482 -23.90 16.82 -1.44
CA ASP A 482 -22.98 17.36 -0.45
C ASP A 482 -22.20 16.25 0.29
N ALA A 483 -21.26 16.65 1.14
CA ALA A 483 -20.42 15.73 1.89
C ALA A 483 -21.19 14.94 2.97
N ARG A 484 -22.35 15.43 3.46
CA ARG A 484 -23.19 14.66 4.39
C ARG A 484 -23.73 13.43 3.69
N ARG A 485 -24.27 13.60 2.49
CA ARG A 485 -24.81 12.48 1.71
C ARG A 485 -23.70 11.53 1.25
N VAL A 486 -22.50 12.03 0.94
CA VAL A 486 -21.32 11.17 0.72
C VAL A 486 -21.00 10.35 1.98
N TYR A 487 -20.96 10.98 3.16
CA TYR A 487 -20.74 10.28 4.43
C TYR A 487 -21.79 9.18 4.68
N GLU A 488 -23.08 9.49 4.49
CA GLU A 488 -24.18 8.54 4.68
C GLU A 488 -24.11 7.35 3.71
N GLN A 489 -23.68 7.57 2.47
CA GLN A 489 -23.69 6.54 1.42
C GLN A 489 -22.40 5.71 1.37
N GLU A 490 -21.24 6.32 1.62
CA GLU A 490 -19.92 5.70 1.39
C GLU A 490 -19.13 5.43 2.67
N VAL A 491 -19.47 6.10 3.78
CA VAL A 491 -18.72 5.99 5.04
C VAL A 491 -19.50 5.19 6.08
N GLN A 492 -20.76 5.56 6.33
CA GLN A 492 -21.58 4.88 7.34
C GLN A 492 -21.73 3.37 7.13
N PRO A 493 -21.87 2.84 5.90
CA PRO A 493 -21.95 1.40 5.69
C PRO A 493 -20.67 0.66 6.06
N SER A 494 -19.51 1.34 6.15
CA SER A 494 -18.23 0.73 6.56
C SER A 494 -18.07 0.63 8.07
N ILE A 495 -18.92 1.28 8.87
CA ILE A 495 -18.82 1.26 10.33
C ILE A 495 -19.04 -0.17 10.84
N ALA A 496 -18.05 -0.71 11.54
CA ALA A 496 -18.10 -2.04 12.12
C ALA A 496 -17.97 -2.02 13.64
N SER A 497 -18.73 -2.89 14.30
CA SER A 497 -18.59 -3.22 15.72
C SER A 497 -18.05 -4.65 15.88
N LEU A 498 -17.79 -5.07 17.12
CA LEU A 498 -17.45 -6.48 17.40
C LEU A 498 -18.58 -7.44 16.97
N ASP A 499 -19.85 -6.99 16.97
CA ASP A 499 -20.96 -7.77 16.42
C ASP A 499 -20.86 -7.95 14.90
N THR A 500 -20.41 -6.92 14.17
CA THR A 500 -20.13 -7.03 12.73
C THR A 500 -19.02 -8.04 12.47
N VAL A 501 -17.96 -8.03 13.28
CA VAL A 501 -16.86 -9.02 13.18
C VAL A 501 -17.34 -10.43 13.51
N ALA A 502 -18.22 -10.58 14.49
CA ALA A 502 -18.85 -11.85 14.83
C ALA A 502 -19.72 -12.39 13.70
N ALA A 503 -20.57 -11.53 13.13
CA ALA A 503 -21.40 -11.87 11.98
C ALA A 503 -20.54 -12.27 10.77
N HIS A 504 -19.47 -11.51 10.54
CA HIS A 504 -18.50 -11.80 9.50
C HIS A 504 -17.91 -13.20 9.65
N TYR A 505 -17.35 -13.50 10.83
CA TYR A 505 -16.77 -14.81 11.13
C TYR A 505 -17.77 -15.94 10.97
N ALA A 506 -19.01 -15.73 11.42
CA ALA A 506 -20.04 -16.75 11.39
C ALA A 506 -20.50 -17.07 9.95
N ILE A 507 -20.69 -16.05 9.10
CA ILE A 507 -21.09 -16.21 7.70
C ILE A 507 -19.94 -16.83 6.89
N ALA A 508 -18.73 -16.28 6.99
CA ALA A 508 -17.56 -16.85 6.31
C ALA A 508 -17.32 -18.30 6.78
N GLY A 509 -17.57 -18.58 8.07
CA GLY A 509 -17.41 -19.90 8.69
C GLY A 509 -18.38 -20.99 8.19
N LEU A 510 -19.39 -20.65 7.38
CA LEU A 510 -20.19 -21.63 6.64
C LEU A 510 -19.49 -22.13 5.37
N VAL A 511 -18.60 -21.33 4.81
CA VAL A 511 -17.87 -21.61 3.57
C VAL A 511 -16.42 -22.00 3.86
N GLU A 512 -15.89 -21.58 5.01
CA GLU A 512 -14.52 -21.79 5.45
C GLU A 512 -14.44 -22.47 6.81
N ASP A 513 -13.57 -23.47 6.93
CA ASP A 513 -13.27 -24.09 8.21
C ASP A 513 -12.24 -23.27 8.97
N PHE A 514 -12.72 -22.45 9.91
CA PHE A 514 -11.87 -21.69 10.81
C PHE A 514 -11.38 -22.53 12.00
N PRO A 515 -10.11 -22.35 12.44
CA PRO A 515 -9.62 -22.94 13.67
C PRO A 515 -10.35 -22.38 14.90
N ARG A 516 -10.23 -23.09 16.04
CA ARG A 516 -10.83 -22.67 17.32
C ARG A 516 -10.41 -21.27 17.76
N ARG A 517 -9.17 -20.88 17.49
CA ARG A 517 -8.67 -19.50 17.67
C ARG A 517 -8.25 -19.01 16.29
N ALA A 518 -8.96 -18.02 15.77
CA ALA A 518 -8.70 -17.40 14.49
C ALA A 518 -8.36 -15.92 14.69
N ARG A 519 -7.54 -15.38 13.79
CA ARG A 519 -7.31 -13.94 13.68
C ARG A 519 -8.03 -13.45 12.44
N ILE A 520 -8.85 -12.43 12.61
CA ILE A 520 -9.55 -11.73 11.53
C ILE A 520 -9.09 -10.30 11.59
N PHE A 521 -8.15 -9.94 10.71
CA PHE A 521 -7.54 -8.61 10.69
C PHE A 521 -6.95 -8.21 12.05
N CYS A 522 -7.42 -7.11 12.64
CA CYS A 522 -7.06 -6.64 13.97
C CYS A 522 -7.93 -7.21 15.12
N HIS A 523 -8.61 -8.34 14.91
CA HIS A 523 -9.43 -9.01 15.92
C HIS A 523 -9.00 -10.48 16.12
N GLU A 524 -9.13 -10.96 17.36
CA GLU A 524 -9.06 -12.38 17.69
C GLU A 524 -10.47 -12.91 17.93
N VAL A 525 -10.77 -14.08 17.34
CA VAL A 525 -12.03 -14.80 17.57
C VAL A 525 -11.74 -16.17 18.13
N GLN A 526 -12.31 -16.47 19.29
CA GLN A 526 -12.22 -17.76 19.95
C GLN A 526 -13.57 -18.47 19.94
N THR A 527 -13.67 -19.61 19.25
CA THR A 527 -14.85 -20.46 19.25
C THR A 527 -14.79 -21.46 20.39
N SER A 528 -15.73 -21.38 21.31
CA SER A 528 -15.88 -22.33 22.43
C SER A 528 -16.87 -23.46 22.11
N PHE A 529 -17.86 -23.18 21.26
CA PHE A 529 -18.83 -24.15 20.78
C PHE A 529 -19.25 -23.83 19.34
N ARG A 530 -19.45 -24.87 18.53
CA ARG A 530 -20.07 -24.76 17.20
C ARG A 530 -20.84 -26.05 16.90
N ARG A 531 -22.10 -25.91 16.48
CA ARG A 531 -22.88 -26.97 15.85
C ARG A 531 -23.28 -26.51 14.46
N ARG A 532 -23.07 -27.36 13.47
CA ARG A 532 -23.45 -27.13 12.08
C ARG A 532 -24.16 -28.37 11.55
N GLU A 533 -25.26 -28.16 10.84
CA GLU A 533 -25.95 -29.20 10.09
C GLU A 533 -26.24 -28.69 8.66
N ASP A 534 -26.11 -29.57 7.69
CA ASP A 534 -26.35 -29.29 6.28
C ASP A 534 -27.51 -30.17 5.80
N VAL A 535 -28.51 -29.59 5.12
CA VAL A 535 -29.66 -30.30 4.56
C VAL A 535 -29.93 -29.81 3.14
N GLY A 536 -29.61 -30.64 2.15
CA GLY A 536 -29.69 -30.27 0.74
C GLY A 536 -28.68 -29.17 0.42
N THR A 537 -29.18 -28.02 -0.07
CA THR A 537 -28.36 -26.83 -0.33
C THR A 537 -28.32 -25.84 0.84
N ALA A 538 -29.08 -26.11 1.91
CA ALA A 538 -29.16 -25.23 3.06
C ALA A 538 -28.21 -25.68 4.17
N ALA A 539 -27.62 -24.71 4.88
CA ALA A 539 -26.74 -24.95 6.01
C ALA A 539 -27.16 -24.07 7.19
N LEU A 540 -27.22 -24.65 8.39
CA LEU A 540 -27.48 -23.94 9.65
C LEU A 540 -26.29 -24.14 10.59
N SER A 541 -25.77 -23.04 11.14
CA SER A 541 -24.68 -23.06 12.13
C SER A 541 -25.03 -22.18 13.33
N VAL A 542 -24.87 -22.72 14.53
CA VAL A 542 -24.95 -21.99 15.80
C VAL A 542 -23.63 -22.12 16.53
N ALA A 543 -23.08 -21.00 17.00
CA ALA A 543 -21.80 -20.97 17.69
C ALA A 543 -21.82 -20.03 18.90
N ARG A 544 -20.98 -20.36 19.89
CA ARG A 544 -20.54 -19.44 20.94
C ARG A 544 -19.11 -19.02 20.64
N ILE A 545 -18.93 -17.72 20.49
CA ILE A 545 -17.64 -17.13 20.16
C ILE A 545 -17.33 -15.96 21.08
N GLU A 546 -16.06 -15.77 21.37
CA GLU A 546 -15.54 -14.57 22.01
C GLU A 546 -14.76 -13.77 20.97
N VAL A 547 -15.09 -12.48 20.83
CA VAL A 547 -14.41 -11.56 19.91
C VAL A 547 -13.65 -10.53 20.72
N ARG A 548 -12.37 -10.35 20.41
CA ARG A 548 -11.49 -9.39 21.08
C ARG A 548 -10.78 -8.48 20.07
N SER A 549 -10.82 -7.17 20.28
CA SER A 549 -10.03 -6.21 19.51
C SER A 549 -8.57 -6.23 19.97
N LEU A 550 -7.61 -6.30 19.04
CA LEU A 550 -6.19 -6.12 19.35
C LEU A 550 -5.86 -4.64 19.61
N ILE A 551 -6.64 -3.71 19.05
CA ILE A 551 -6.39 -2.26 19.12
C ILE A 551 -6.82 -1.69 20.47
N THR A 552 -8.07 -1.92 20.86
CA THR A 552 -8.64 -1.37 22.10
C THR A 552 -8.62 -2.35 23.26
N GLN A 553 -8.35 -3.64 22.99
CA GLN A 553 -8.47 -4.75 23.94
C GLN A 553 -9.89 -4.98 24.47
N GLU A 554 -10.90 -4.36 23.86
CA GLU A 554 -12.30 -4.65 24.12
C GLU A 554 -12.64 -6.08 23.73
N GLN A 555 -13.53 -6.72 24.49
CA GLN A 555 -13.90 -8.12 24.33
C GLN A 555 -15.39 -8.32 24.62
N ILE A 556 -16.04 -9.19 23.83
CA ILE A 556 -17.44 -9.56 23.98
C ILE A 556 -17.64 -11.06 23.74
N ASP A 557 -18.49 -11.70 24.55
CA ASP A 557 -18.90 -13.11 24.43
C ASP A 557 -20.29 -13.16 23.75
N LEU A 558 -20.37 -13.85 22.62
CA LEU A 558 -21.49 -13.78 21.69
C LEU A 558 -22.00 -15.16 21.30
N THR A 559 -23.31 -15.23 21.06
CA THR A 559 -23.96 -16.31 20.32
C THR A 559 -24.22 -15.84 18.90
N THR A 560 -23.84 -16.65 17.92
CA THR A 560 -24.12 -16.41 16.50
C THR A 560 -24.96 -17.53 15.93
N CYS A 561 -25.92 -17.21 15.08
CA CYS A 561 -26.67 -18.17 14.27
C CYS A 561 -26.63 -17.73 12.81
N VAL A 562 -26.28 -18.64 11.90
CA VAL A 562 -26.26 -18.36 10.46
C VAL A 562 -27.00 -19.45 9.71
N LEU A 563 -27.94 -19.02 8.87
CA LEU A 563 -28.65 -19.84 7.90
C LEU A 563 -28.24 -19.41 6.49
N HIS A 564 -27.76 -20.35 5.68
CA HIS A 564 -27.57 -20.21 4.24
C HIS A 564 -28.63 -21.04 3.53
N PHE A 565 -29.39 -20.45 2.59
CA PHE A 565 -30.45 -21.16 1.86
C PHE A 565 -29.95 -21.73 0.54
N SER A 566 -29.45 -20.84 -0.31
CA SER A 566 -28.91 -21.09 -1.63
C SER A 566 -28.30 -19.79 -2.18
N GLY A 567 -27.33 -19.91 -3.09
CA GLY A 567 -26.77 -18.73 -3.75
C GLY A 567 -26.24 -17.70 -2.74
N ALA A 568 -26.65 -16.44 -2.87
CA ALA A 568 -26.21 -15.33 -2.03
C ALA A 568 -27.11 -15.06 -0.81
N ASP A 569 -28.09 -15.91 -0.52
CA ASP A 569 -29.06 -15.69 0.54
C ASP A 569 -28.54 -16.23 1.88
N PHE A 570 -28.06 -15.31 2.72
CA PHE A 570 -27.59 -15.57 4.08
C PHE A 570 -28.41 -14.75 5.08
N ARG A 571 -28.75 -15.39 6.20
CA ARG A 571 -29.35 -14.75 7.37
C ARG A 571 -28.49 -15.06 8.59
N CYS A 572 -27.87 -14.03 9.16
CA CYS A 572 -27.07 -14.13 10.37
C CYS A 572 -27.65 -13.27 11.50
N GLY A 573 -27.85 -13.90 12.67
CA GLY A 573 -28.19 -13.25 13.92
C GLY A 573 -27.00 -13.29 14.89
N VAL A 574 -26.78 -12.20 15.59
CA VAL A 574 -25.74 -12.06 16.62
C VAL A 574 -26.39 -11.51 17.89
N ARG A 575 -26.03 -12.06 19.05
CA ARG A 575 -26.46 -11.55 20.35
C ARG A 575 -25.42 -11.86 21.44
N PRO A 576 -25.43 -11.14 22.57
CA PRO A 576 -24.69 -11.54 23.76
C PRO A 576 -24.96 -13.00 24.17
N TYR A 577 -23.90 -13.70 24.61
CA TYR A 577 -24.05 -15.05 25.12
C TYR A 577 -24.83 -15.06 26.43
N GLU A 578 -25.88 -15.89 26.47
CA GLU A 578 -26.72 -16.13 27.64
C GLU A 578 -26.89 -17.64 27.80
N ALA A 579 -26.28 -18.22 28.85
CA ALA A 579 -26.22 -19.66 29.05
C ALA A 579 -27.60 -20.34 29.09
N GLU A 580 -28.57 -19.72 29.78
CA GLU A 580 -29.93 -20.25 29.94
C GLU A 580 -30.69 -20.31 28.61
N ARG A 581 -30.50 -19.32 27.74
CA ARG A 581 -31.14 -19.28 26.42
C ARG A 581 -30.43 -20.15 25.40
N PHE A 582 -29.10 -20.27 25.49
CA PHE A 582 -28.28 -20.88 24.45
C PHE A 582 -28.76 -22.30 24.06
N SER A 583 -28.87 -23.21 25.03
CA SER A 583 -29.28 -24.59 24.76
C SER A 583 -30.71 -24.67 24.21
N HIS A 584 -31.63 -23.84 24.71
CA HIS A 584 -33.01 -23.80 24.24
C HIS A 584 -33.12 -23.27 22.80
N SER A 585 -32.41 -22.18 22.47
CA SER A 585 -32.36 -21.62 21.12
C SER A 585 -31.76 -22.64 20.15
N GLU A 586 -30.66 -23.29 20.53
CA GLU A 586 -29.99 -24.32 19.72
C GLU A 586 -30.95 -25.45 19.36
N ASP A 587 -31.55 -26.10 20.36
CA ASP A 587 -32.45 -27.25 20.15
C ASP A 587 -33.63 -26.89 19.24
N ARG A 588 -34.27 -25.73 19.47
CA ARG A 588 -35.42 -25.28 18.66
C ARG A 588 -35.06 -24.97 17.21
N LEU A 589 -33.89 -24.37 16.98
CA LEU A 589 -33.42 -24.02 15.63
C LEU A 589 -33.12 -25.29 14.83
N PHE A 590 -32.38 -26.24 15.41
CA PHE A 590 -32.06 -27.49 14.74
C PHE A 590 -33.26 -28.43 14.60
N GLU A 591 -34.20 -28.46 15.55
CA GLU A 591 -35.46 -29.21 15.39
C GLU A 591 -36.29 -28.66 14.22
N SER A 592 -36.39 -27.33 14.09
CA SER A 592 -37.11 -26.68 12.99
C SER A 592 -36.42 -26.90 11.64
N PHE A 593 -35.09 -26.90 11.62
CA PHE A 593 -34.28 -27.15 10.43
C PHE A 593 -34.40 -28.58 9.92
N ASN A 594 -34.38 -29.57 10.82
CA ASN A 594 -34.58 -30.97 10.49
C ASN A 594 -35.99 -31.28 9.94
N ARG A 595 -36.98 -30.45 10.26
CA ARG A 595 -38.34 -30.53 9.68
C ARG A 595 -38.46 -29.87 8.30
N LEU A 596 -37.36 -29.42 7.69
CA LEU A 596 -37.29 -28.80 6.35
C LEU A 596 -38.14 -27.52 6.17
N SER A 597 -38.54 -26.86 7.26
CA SER A 597 -39.36 -25.63 7.19
C SER A 597 -38.48 -24.38 7.28
N LEU A 598 -37.81 -24.01 6.18
CA LEU A 598 -36.90 -22.85 6.15
C LEU A 598 -37.56 -21.55 6.61
N ALA A 599 -38.82 -21.32 6.22
CA ALA A 599 -39.59 -20.16 6.67
C ALA A 599 -39.85 -20.16 8.20
N GLN A 600 -39.96 -21.35 8.82
CA GLN A 600 -40.04 -21.45 10.27
C GLN A 600 -38.69 -21.16 10.91
N VAL A 601 -37.59 -21.71 10.38
CA VAL A 601 -36.24 -21.44 10.89
C VAL A 601 -35.94 -19.94 10.89
N VAL A 602 -36.24 -19.21 9.81
CA VAL A 602 -36.08 -17.75 9.76
C VAL A 602 -36.85 -17.04 10.87
N ARG A 603 -38.12 -17.40 11.07
CA ARG A 603 -38.94 -16.82 12.14
C ARG A 603 -38.38 -17.13 13.54
N GLU A 604 -37.81 -18.32 13.73
CA GLU A 604 -37.14 -18.65 14.98
C GLU A 604 -35.85 -17.85 15.16
N ILE A 605 -35.05 -17.65 14.10
CA ILE A 605 -33.88 -16.75 14.15
C ILE A 605 -34.30 -15.32 14.53
N ASP A 606 -35.35 -14.77 13.90
CA ASP A 606 -35.83 -13.41 14.19
C ASP A 606 -36.32 -13.25 15.65
N ARG A 607 -36.85 -14.32 16.24
CA ARG A 607 -37.29 -14.34 17.65
C ARG A 607 -36.11 -14.47 18.62
N GLU A 608 -35.19 -15.39 18.34
CA GLU A 608 -34.07 -15.73 19.24
C GLU A 608 -32.90 -14.74 19.12
N PHE A 609 -32.79 -14.03 17.99
CA PHE A 609 -31.78 -13.00 17.71
C PHE A 609 -32.47 -11.67 17.36
N PRO A 610 -33.13 -11.03 18.34
CA PRO A 610 -33.74 -9.72 18.11
C PRO A 610 -32.64 -8.68 17.90
N GLY A 611 -32.67 -7.95 16.79
CA GLY A 611 -31.67 -6.94 16.49
C GLY A 611 -31.46 -6.70 15.00
N ARG A 612 -30.25 -6.26 14.65
CA ARG A 612 -29.83 -6.08 13.25
C ARG A 612 -29.69 -7.45 12.58
N GLU A 613 -30.22 -7.54 11.36
CA GLU A 613 -29.95 -8.65 10.46
C GLU A 613 -28.61 -8.44 9.75
N TYR A 614 -27.80 -9.51 9.70
CA TYR A 614 -26.56 -9.54 8.92
C TYR A 614 -26.70 -10.52 7.76
N THR A 615 -26.19 -10.10 6.61
CA THR A 615 -26.25 -10.80 5.32
C THR A 615 -24.85 -10.85 4.69
N LEU A 616 -24.73 -11.46 3.51
CA LEU A 616 -23.49 -11.43 2.73
C LEU A 616 -22.99 -10.00 2.45
N ARG A 617 -23.88 -9.00 2.43
CA ARG A 617 -23.51 -7.60 2.18
C ARG A 617 -22.73 -6.97 3.33
N ASP A 618 -22.89 -7.50 4.54
CA ASP A 618 -22.27 -7.02 5.78
C ASP A 618 -20.87 -7.59 6.01
N LEU A 619 -20.41 -8.52 5.15
CA LEU A 619 -19.02 -8.93 5.11
C LEU A 619 -18.12 -7.77 4.66
N PHE A 620 -16.88 -7.76 5.16
CA PHE A 620 -15.83 -6.87 4.67
C PHE A 620 -15.58 -7.17 3.20
N LEU A 621 -15.15 -6.15 2.43
CA LEU A 621 -15.25 -6.20 0.97
C LEU A 621 -14.51 -7.41 0.36
N ASP A 622 -13.35 -7.73 0.91
CA ASP A 622 -12.49 -8.81 0.46
C ASP A 622 -13.12 -10.19 0.71
N GLU A 623 -13.51 -10.51 1.94
CA GLU A 623 -14.18 -11.78 2.23
C GLU A 623 -15.55 -11.87 1.56
N ARG A 624 -16.26 -10.75 1.38
CA ARG A 624 -17.50 -10.73 0.60
C ARG A 624 -17.27 -11.24 -0.82
N ARG A 625 -16.21 -10.78 -1.48
CA ARG A 625 -15.83 -11.21 -2.83
C ARG A 625 -15.34 -12.65 -2.82
N GLU A 626 -14.59 -13.06 -1.80
CA GLU A 626 -14.13 -14.44 -1.68
C GLU A 626 -15.30 -15.43 -1.54
N VAL A 627 -16.21 -15.18 -0.60
CA VAL A 627 -17.40 -16.02 -0.36
C VAL A 627 -18.29 -16.03 -1.60
N ALA A 628 -18.57 -14.87 -2.21
CA ALA A 628 -19.32 -14.81 -3.47
C ALA A 628 -18.61 -15.56 -4.60
N GLY A 629 -17.28 -15.43 -4.69
CA GLY A 629 -16.46 -16.11 -5.68
C GLY A 629 -16.48 -17.63 -5.52
N ARG A 630 -16.49 -18.15 -4.29
CA ARG A 630 -16.65 -19.59 -4.00
C ARG A 630 -17.99 -20.13 -4.50
N LEU A 631 -19.08 -19.43 -4.17
CA LEU A 631 -20.43 -19.78 -4.62
C LEU A 631 -20.58 -19.73 -6.15
N LEU A 632 -19.92 -18.76 -6.78
CA LEU A 632 -19.87 -18.66 -8.25
C LEU A 632 -19.05 -19.80 -8.87
N ARG A 633 -17.91 -20.18 -8.30
CA ARG A 633 -17.06 -21.27 -8.81
C ARG A 633 -17.80 -22.60 -8.91
N GLU A 634 -18.62 -22.94 -7.90
CA GLU A 634 -19.45 -24.15 -7.93
C GLU A 634 -20.44 -24.15 -9.10
N THR A 635 -21.02 -22.98 -9.38
CA THR A 635 -21.95 -22.81 -10.51
C THR A 635 -21.21 -22.85 -11.84
N MET A 636 -20.06 -22.19 -11.94
CA MET A 636 -19.24 -22.18 -13.15
C MET A 636 -18.69 -23.58 -13.48
N ALA A 637 -18.31 -24.37 -12.48
CA ALA A 637 -17.86 -25.75 -12.68
C ALA A 637 -18.96 -26.64 -13.31
N ARG A 638 -20.24 -26.43 -12.93
CA ARG A 638 -21.37 -27.10 -13.58
C ARG A 638 -21.50 -26.70 -15.05
N TYR A 639 -21.45 -25.41 -15.36
CA TYR A 639 -21.53 -24.94 -16.75
C TYR A 639 -20.34 -25.39 -17.60
N GLU A 640 -19.14 -25.42 -17.03
CA GLU A 640 -17.96 -25.99 -17.68
C GLU A 640 -18.20 -27.47 -18.04
N SER A 641 -18.72 -28.26 -17.10
CA SER A 641 -19.09 -29.67 -17.35
C SER A 641 -20.11 -29.82 -18.48
N ASP A 642 -21.12 -28.95 -18.54
CA ASP A 642 -22.12 -28.96 -19.62
C ASP A 642 -21.48 -28.65 -20.98
N TYR A 643 -20.58 -27.66 -21.05
CA TYR A 643 -19.86 -27.32 -22.28
C TYR A 643 -18.90 -28.43 -22.72
N LEU A 644 -18.22 -29.10 -21.79
CA LEU A 644 -17.39 -30.26 -22.09
C LEU A 644 -18.22 -31.38 -22.72
N GLN A 645 -19.39 -31.67 -22.16
CA GLN A 645 -20.31 -32.67 -22.72
C GLN A 645 -20.80 -32.27 -24.12
N ILE A 646 -21.14 -30.99 -24.34
CA ILE A 646 -21.53 -30.49 -25.67
C ILE A 646 -20.39 -30.68 -26.66
N TYR A 647 -19.16 -30.35 -26.29
CA TYR A 647 -17.99 -30.52 -27.14
C TYR A 647 -17.77 -32.00 -27.49
N ASP A 648 -17.77 -32.89 -26.50
CA ASP A 648 -17.49 -34.31 -26.70
C ASP A 648 -18.49 -34.97 -27.65
N VAL A 649 -19.78 -34.66 -27.50
CA VAL A 649 -20.84 -35.19 -28.37
C VAL A 649 -20.70 -34.68 -29.81
N ASN A 650 -20.25 -33.44 -30.00
CA ASN A 650 -20.25 -32.77 -31.30
C ASN A 650 -18.87 -32.67 -31.95
N ARG A 651 -17.82 -33.24 -31.35
CA ARG A 651 -16.42 -33.07 -31.79
C ARG A 651 -16.22 -33.36 -33.28
N ARG A 652 -16.70 -34.51 -33.76
CA ARG A 652 -16.57 -34.92 -35.18
C ARG A 652 -17.30 -33.98 -36.13
N LEU A 653 -18.43 -33.41 -35.70
CA LEU A 653 -19.19 -32.45 -36.50
C LEU A 653 -18.44 -31.12 -36.60
N ILE A 654 -17.84 -30.66 -35.50
CA ILE A 654 -17.02 -29.44 -35.48
C ILE A 654 -15.81 -29.61 -36.41
N ASP A 655 -15.11 -30.75 -36.32
CA ASP A 655 -13.98 -31.09 -37.20
C ASP A 655 -14.43 -31.08 -38.67
N PHE A 656 -15.52 -31.77 -39.00
CA PHE A 656 -16.05 -31.82 -40.37
C PHE A 656 -16.41 -30.41 -40.91
N LEU A 657 -17.10 -29.58 -40.12
CA LEU A 657 -17.47 -28.23 -40.52
C LEU A 657 -16.23 -27.36 -40.83
N ARG A 658 -15.14 -27.54 -40.07
CA ARG A 658 -13.86 -26.86 -40.32
C ARG A 658 -13.15 -27.38 -41.56
N GLU A 659 -13.18 -28.68 -41.82
CA GLU A 659 -12.58 -29.29 -43.02
C GLU A 659 -13.24 -28.80 -44.32
N ILE A 660 -14.54 -28.51 -44.30
CA ILE A 660 -15.28 -28.02 -45.48
C ILE A 660 -15.36 -26.48 -45.55
N ASP A 661 -14.56 -25.76 -44.77
CA ASP A 661 -14.58 -24.29 -44.66
C ASP A 661 -15.97 -23.69 -44.33
N SER A 662 -16.79 -24.43 -43.57
CA SER A 662 -18.12 -24.01 -43.15
C SER A 662 -18.10 -23.34 -41.76
N PRO A 663 -18.92 -22.30 -41.51
CA PRO A 663 -18.97 -21.66 -40.20
C PRO A 663 -19.50 -22.61 -39.12
N VAL A 664 -18.71 -22.80 -38.06
CA VAL A 664 -19.15 -23.54 -36.85
C VAL A 664 -20.18 -22.69 -36.08
N PRO A 665 -21.36 -23.24 -35.75
CA PRO A 665 -22.35 -22.55 -34.93
C PRO A 665 -21.77 -22.06 -33.60
N ARG A 666 -22.13 -20.84 -33.18
CA ARG A 666 -21.54 -20.20 -31.99
C ARG A 666 -21.58 -21.05 -30.72
N PRO A 667 -22.68 -21.77 -30.37
CA PRO A 667 -22.70 -22.63 -29.18
C PRO A 667 -21.65 -23.76 -29.22
N LEU A 668 -21.45 -24.39 -30.39
CA LEU A 668 -20.43 -25.42 -30.57
C LEU A 668 -19.02 -24.85 -30.54
N GLN A 669 -18.84 -23.63 -31.07
CA GLN A 669 -17.56 -22.93 -30.98
C GLN A 669 -17.22 -22.57 -29.53
N VAL A 670 -18.19 -22.10 -28.73
CA VAL A 670 -17.97 -21.82 -27.30
C VAL A 670 -17.61 -23.11 -26.56
N ALA A 671 -18.30 -24.22 -26.84
CA ALA A 671 -17.95 -25.52 -26.25
C ALA A 671 -16.52 -25.95 -26.59
N ALA A 672 -16.06 -25.73 -27.83
CA ALA A 672 -14.67 -25.98 -28.22
C ALA A 672 -13.67 -25.03 -27.53
N ASP A 673 -14.00 -23.73 -27.40
CA ASP A 673 -13.18 -22.75 -26.68
C ASP A 673 -12.99 -23.18 -25.21
N VAL A 674 -14.07 -23.58 -24.54
CA VAL A 674 -14.07 -24.07 -23.15
C VAL A 674 -13.30 -25.38 -23.03
N ALA A 675 -13.55 -26.37 -23.89
CA ALA A 675 -12.91 -27.68 -23.80
C ALA A 675 -11.39 -27.61 -23.99
N VAL A 676 -10.91 -26.87 -24.99
CA VAL A 676 -9.46 -26.74 -25.22
C VAL A 676 -8.80 -25.95 -24.09
N THR A 677 -9.47 -24.93 -23.55
CA THR A 677 -8.99 -24.20 -22.38
C THR A 677 -8.91 -25.09 -21.14
N HIS A 678 -9.95 -25.89 -20.89
CA HIS A 678 -10.01 -26.85 -19.78
C HIS A 678 -8.85 -27.84 -19.83
N GLU A 679 -8.61 -28.47 -20.98
CA GLU A 679 -7.51 -29.41 -21.18
C GLU A 679 -6.13 -28.76 -20.96
N ALA A 680 -5.96 -27.51 -21.40
CA ALA A 680 -4.71 -26.77 -21.18
C ALA A 680 -4.51 -26.43 -19.69
N VAL A 681 -5.57 -26.03 -18.99
CA VAL A 681 -5.54 -25.78 -17.54
C VAL A 681 -5.22 -27.07 -16.78
N GLU A 682 -5.83 -28.20 -17.15
CA GLU A 682 -5.60 -29.48 -16.49
C GLU A 682 -4.20 -30.03 -16.76
N ALA A 683 -3.66 -29.88 -17.98
CA ALA A 683 -2.27 -30.17 -18.28
C ALA A 683 -1.31 -29.34 -17.40
N ALA A 684 -1.58 -28.03 -17.27
CA ALA A 684 -0.80 -27.15 -16.40
C ALA A 684 -0.92 -27.50 -14.91
N ARG A 685 -2.11 -27.91 -14.43
CA ARG A 685 -2.32 -28.38 -13.03
C ARG A 685 -1.62 -29.70 -12.75
N ARG A 686 -1.71 -30.66 -13.67
CA ARG A 686 -0.98 -31.95 -13.56
C ARG A 686 0.53 -31.71 -13.55
N LEU A 687 1.02 -30.76 -14.35
CA LEU A 687 2.42 -30.33 -14.33
C LEU A 687 2.79 -29.70 -12.96
N ALA A 688 1.97 -28.78 -12.44
CA ALA A 688 2.21 -28.12 -11.14
C ALA A 688 2.23 -29.10 -9.97
N THR A 689 1.36 -30.11 -9.99
CA THR A 689 1.28 -31.16 -8.96
C THR A 689 2.30 -32.29 -9.15
N GLY A 690 3.13 -32.22 -10.20
CA GLY A 690 4.14 -33.25 -10.51
C GLY A 690 3.57 -34.57 -11.02
N LYS A 691 2.29 -34.58 -11.43
CA LYS A 691 1.61 -35.73 -12.05
C LYS A 691 1.88 -35.85 -13.56
N LEU A 692 2.41 -34.80 -14.18
CA LEU A 692 2.82 -34.77 -15.57
C LEU A 692 4.29 -34.32 -15.67
N ASP A 693 5.10 -35.09 -16.38
CA ASP A 693 6.50 -34.75 -16.64
C ASP A 693 6.60 -33.50 -17.53
N PRO A 694 7.54 -32.56 -17.27
CA PRO A 694 7.66 -31.33 -18.06
C PRO A 694 7.85 -31.53 -19.56
N ALA A 695 8.58 -32.57 -19.99
CA ALA A 695 8.78 -32.83 -21.43
C ALA A 695 7.48 -33.32 -22.09
N LEU A 696 6.71 -34.15 -21.38
CA LEU A 696 5.38 -34.57 -21.83
C LEU A 696 4.39 -33.40 -21.84
N ALA A 697 4.42 -32.55 -20.81
CA ALA A 697 3.57 -31.36 -20.72
C ALA A 697 3.81 -30.39 -21.88
N GLN A 698 5.07 -30.24 -22.32
CA GLN A 698 5.38 -29.46 -23.51
C GLN A 698 4.69 -30.02 -24.75
N GLY A 699 4.79 -31.34 -24.98
CA GLY A 699 4.13 -31.99 -26.11
C GLY A 699 2.60 -31.88 -26.05
N GLU A 700 2.00 -32.06 -24.88
CA GLU A 700 0.55 -31.92 -24.67
C GLU A 700 0.07 -30.49 -24.97
N LEU A 701 0.74 -29.47 -24.42
CA LEU A 701 0.37 -28.06 -24.61
C LEU A 701 0.57 -27.60 -26.07
N GLU A 702 1.64 -28.04 -26.73
CA GLU A 702 1.87 -27.76 -28.16
C GLU A 702 0.79 -28.42 -29.03
N ALA A 703 0.41 -29.67 -28.73
CA ALA A 703 -0.66 -30.38 -29.42
C ALA A 703 -2.03 -29.69 -29.21
N LEU A 704 -2.32 -29.22 -28.00
CA LEU A 704 -3.52 -28.44 -27.70
C LEU A 704 -3.55 -27.12 -28.45
N ALA A 705 -2.42 -26.41 -28.56
CA ALA A 705 -2.33 -25.18 -29.36
C ALA A 705 -2.53 -25.43 -30.87
N GLN A 706 -2.10 -26.60 -31.37
CA GLN A 706 -2.40 -27.02 -32.75
C GLN A 706 -3.87 -27.40 -32.92
N LEU A 707 -4.45 -28.11 -31.95
CA LEU A 707 -5.88 -28.43 -31.93
C LEU A 707 -6.73 -27.15 -31.92
N ALA A 708 -6.40 -26.18 -31.07
CA ALA A 708 -7.06 -24.88 -31.01
C ALA A 708 -7.09 -24.20 -32.39
N ARG A 709 -5.93 -24.16 -33.08
CA ARG A 709 -5.82 -23.60 -34.43
C ARG A 709 -6.69 -24.33 -35.45
N ARG A 710 -6.70 -25.67 -35.44
CA ARG A 710 -7.54 -26.49 -36.34
C ARG A 710 -9.03 -26.24 -36.11
N LEU A 711 -9.45 -26.14 -34.85
CA LEU A 711 -10.85 -25.91 -34.47
C LEU A 711 -11.28 -24.43 -34.59
N GLY A 712 -10.32 -23.51 -34.82
CA GLY A 712 -10.53 -22.07 -34.68
C GLY A 712 -10.95 -21.67 -33.26
N ALA A 713 -10.57 -22.47 -32.26
CA ALA A 713 -10.90 -22.26 -30.85
C ALA A 713 -9.94 -21.26 -30.19
N ARG A 714 -10.47 -20.53 -29.21
CA ARG A 714 -9.70 -19.57 -28.39
C ARG A 714 -9.32 -20.22 -27.08
N VAL A 715 -8.01 -20.27 -26.80
CA VAL A 715 -7.48 -20.70 -25.51
C VAL A 715 -7.41 -19.49 -24.59
N ASP A 716 -8.05 -19.56 -23.43
CA ASP A 716 -7.88 -18.55 -22.40
C ASP A 716 -6.58 -18.78 -21.62
N PHE A 717 -5.50 -18.13 -22.08
CA PHE A 717 -4.20 -18.21 -21.41
C PHE A 717 -4.18 -17.50 -20.04
N GLU A 718 -5.13 -16.63 -19.72
CA GLU A 718 -5.25 -16.05 -18.37
C GLU A 718 -5.63 -17.15 -17.36
N ALA A 719 -6.46 -18.12 -17.77
CA ALA A 719 -6.81 -19.27 -16.94
C ALA A 719 -5.67 -20.30 -16.83
N VAL A 720 -4.88 -20.49 -17.89
CA VAL A 720 -3.75 -21.44 -17.92
C VAL A 720 -2.52 -20.93 -17.16
N ARG A 721 -2.30 -19.61 -17.16
CA ARG A 721 -1.09 -18.99 -16.60
C ARG A 721 -0.85 -19.29 -15.11
N PRO A 722 -1.82 -19.18 -14.19
CA PRO A 722 -1.57 -19.43 -12.77
C PRO A 722 -1.03 -20.83 -12.45
N PRO A 723 -1.67 -21.94 -12.88
CA PRO A 723 -1.10 -23.27 -12.64
C PRO A 723 0.22 -23.49 -13.39
N PHE A 724 0.39 -22.94 -14.59
CA PHE A 724 1.66 -23.06 -15.33
C PHE A 724 2.82 -22.36 -14.59
N LEU A 725 2.60 -21.13 -14.12
CA LEU A 725 3.59 -20.37 -13.36
C LEU A 725 3.91 -21.05 -12.02
N ALA A 726 2.93 -21.64 -11.35
CA ALA A 726 3.15 -22.44 -10.15
C ALA A 726 4.09 -23.62 -10.40
N ALA A 727 3.93 -24.32 -11.55
CA ALA A 727 4.85 -25.38 -11.95
C ALA A 727 6.28 -24.87 -12.20
N VAL A 728 6.42 -23.76 -12.95
CA VAL A 728 7.72 -23.14 -13.23
C VAL A 728 8.41 -22.73 -11.93
N ARG A 729 7.69 -22.11 -10.98
CA ARG A 729 8.21 -21.73 -9.66
C ARG A 729 8.67 -22.94 -8.85
N GLY A 730 7.84 -24.00 -8.76
CA GLY A 730 8.19 -25.21 -8.03
C GLY A 730 9.40 -25.95 -8.61
N LEU A 731 9.59 -25.92 -9.93
CA LEU A 731 10.81 -26.44 -10.58
C LEU A 731 12.02 -25.55 -10.33
N PHE A 732 11.84 -24.22 -10.32
CA PHE A 732 12.90 -23.27 -10.00
C PHE A 732 13.40 -23.45 -8.56
N GLU A 733 12.51 -23.65 -7.58
CA GLU A 733 12.90 -23.99 -6.20
C GLU A 733 13.68 -25.31 -6.12
N LYS A 734 13.24 -26.35 -6.84
CA LYS A 734 13.98 -27.63 -6.94
C LYS A 734 15.36 -27.43 -7.58
N ALA A 735 15.48 -26.54 -8.56
CA ALA A 735 16.74 -26.18 -9.18
C ALA A 735 17.68 -25.53 -8.14
N LEU A 736 17.19 -24.55 -7.38
CA LEU A 736 17.95 -23.93 -6.29
C LEU A 736 18.35 -24.93 -5.19
N ALA A 737 17.52 -25.95 -4.94
CA ALA A 737 17.80 -27.03 -3.99
C ALA A 737 18.75 -28.12 -4.53
N GLY A 738 19.37 -27.94 -5.70
CA GLY A 738 20.39 -28.84 -6.21
C GLY A 738 19.90 -29.91 -7.21
N ARG A 739 18.70 -29.78 -7.79
CA ARG A 739 18.27 -30.64 -8.93
C ARG A 739 18.60 -30.02 -10.29
N ARG A 740 19.65 -30.50 -10.95
CA ARG A 740 20.13 -29.94 -12.24
C ARG A 740 19.07 -29.99 -13.34
N GLU A 741 18.39 -31.13 -13.49
CA GLU A 741 17.35 -31.31 -14.52
C GLU A 741 16.21 -30.30 -14.38
N ALA A 742 15.85 -29.94 -13.14
CA ALA A 742 14.82 -28.94 -12.90
C ALA A 742 15.22 -27.55 -13.45
N ALA A 743 16.51 -27.18 -13.41
CA ALA A 743 16.98 -25.92 -14.00
C ALA A 743 16.78 -25.88 -15.52
N LEU A 744 17.04 -27.01 -16.19
CA LEU A 744 16.84 -27.14 -17.64
C LEU A 744 15.35 -27.11 -17.99
N GLN A 745 14.52 -27.82 -17.23
CA GLN A 745 13.07 -27.85 -17.40
C GLN A 745 12.43 -26.47 -17.21
N VAL A 746 12.91 -25.67 -16.25
CA VAL A 746 12.46 -24.27 -16.07
C VAL A 746 12.75 -23.46 -17.34
N ALA A 747 13.97 -23.54 -17.87
CA ALA A 747 14.34 -22.82 -19.08
C ALA A 747 13.46 -23.21 -20.28
N ASP A 748 13.17 -24.50 -20.42
CA ASP A 748 12.32 -25.03 -21.49
C ASP A 748 10.87 -24.58 -21.35
N LEU A 749 10.30 -24.61 -20.15
CA LEU A 749 8.93 -24.14 -19.89
C LEU A 749 8.76 -22.64 -20.08
N ILE A 750 9.74 -21.82 -19.68
CA ILE A 750 9.70 -20.37 -19.94
C ILE A 750 9.76 -20.11 -21.45
N THR A 751 10.61 -20.84 -22.18
CA THR A 751 10.69 -20.73 -23.63
C THR A 751 9.39 -21.18 -24.30
N LEU A 752 8.77 -22.25 -23.82
CA LEU A 752 7.46 -22.72 -24.27
C LEU A 752 6.39 -21.65 -24.05
N ALA A 753 6.31 -21.05 -22.86
CA ALA A 753 5.36 -19.99 -22.57
C ALA A 753 5.47 -18.82 -23.56
N ALA A 754 6.71 -18.38 -23.85
CA ALA A 754 6.96 -17.35 -24.86
C ALA A 754 6.47 -17.76 -26.26
N ARG A 755 6.70 -19.01 -26.69
CA ARG A 755 6.21 -19.53 -27.98
C ARG A 755 4.68 -19.60 -28.05
N LEU A 756 4.02 -19.92 -26.94
CA LEU A 756 2.56 -19.96 -26.83
C LEU A 756 1.93 -18.57 -26.69
N GLY A 757 2.73 -17.50 -26.59
CA GLY A 757 2.25 -16.14 -26.36
C GLY A 757 1.78 -15.89 -24.93
N MET A 758 2.17 -16.75 -23.98
CA MET A 758 1.85 -16.61 -22.56
C MET A 758 2.94 -15.80 -21.86
N TYR A 759 2.62 -14.56 -21.49
CA TYR A 759 3.52 -13.73 -20.69
C TYR A 759 3.60 -14.24 -19.25
N LEU A 760 4.82 -14.42 -18.75
CA LEU A 760 5.08 -14.81 -17.37
C LEU A 760 5.76 -13.66 -16.64
N ASP A 761 5.32 -13.37 -15.42
CA ASP A 761 6.07 -12.51 -14.52
C ASP A 761 7.29 -13.29 -13.97
N LEU A 762 8.47 -12.89 -14.45
CA LEU A 762 9.76 -13.50 -14.10
C LEU A 762 10.50 -12.74 -12.99
N TRP A 763 9.92 -11.65 -12.45
CA TRP A 763 10.60 -10.69 -11.56
C TRP A 763 11.30 -11.36 -10.37
N THR A 764 10.56 -12.18 -9.62
CA THR A 764 11.07 -12.88 -8.44
C THR A 764 12.16 -13.88 -8.80
N MET A 765 11.97 -14.67 -9.88
CA MET A 765 12.97 -15.66 -10.31
C MET A 765 14.27 -14.99 -10.76
N GLN A 766 14.18 -13.86 -11.46
CA GLN A 766 15.34 -13.05 -11.85
C GLN A 766 16.11 -12.55 -10.62
N ASN A 767 15.43 -11.92 -9.66
CA ASN A 767 16.06 -11.40 -8.45
C ASN A 767 16.72 -12.52 -7.62
N THR A 768 16.04 -13.66 -7.47
CA THR A 768 16.57 -14.80 -6.73
C THR A 768 17.79 -15.41 -7.43
N LEU A 769 17.74 -15.64 -8.74
CA LEU A 769 18.89 -16.17 -9.48
C LEU A 769 20.08 -15.20 -9.37
N TRP A 770 19.83 -13.89 -9.52
CA TRP A 770 20.86 -12.87 -9.38
C TRP A 770 21.54 -12.91 -8.00
N SER A 771 20.74 -13.00 -6.93
CA SER A 771 21.26 -13.10 -5.57
C SER A 771 22.11 -14.37 -5.37
N VAL A 772 21.60 -15.52 -5.83
CA VAL A 772 22.26 -16.83 -5.68
C VAL A 772 23.60 -16.89 -6.41
N VAL A 773 23.66 -16.34 -7.63
CA VAL A 773 24.91 -16.23 -8.39
C VAL A 773 25.90 -15.30 -7.69
N ARG A 774 25.43 -14.17 -7.17
CA ARG A 774 26.27 -13.19 -6.47
C ARG A 774 26.83 -13.73 -5.16
N SER A 775 26.09 -14.60 -4.45
CA SER A 775 26.55 -15.23 -3.21
C SER A 775 27.35 -16.52 -3.41
N ASP A 776 27.65 -16.93 -4.64
CA ASP A 776 28.29 -18.22 -4.97
C ASP A 776 27.56 -19.43 -4.35
N THR A 777 26.23 -19.38 -4.35
CA THR A 777 25.37 -20.47 -3.83
C THR A 777 24.66 -21.23 -4.95
N TRP A 778 24.94 -20.91 -6.22
CA TRP A 778 24.40 -21.65 -7.36
C TRP A 778 24.98 -23.08 -7.41
N PRO A 779 24.16 -24.13 -7.33
CA PRO A 779 24.66 -25.49 -7.11
C PRO A 779 25.06 -26.25 -8.37
N HIS A 780 24.87 -25.67 -9.57
CA HIS A 780 25.02 -26.38 -10.85
C HIS A 780 26.19 -25.92 -11.71
N ASP A 781 26.39 -26.64 -12.82
CA ASP A 781 27.37 -26.33 -13.83
C ASP A 781 27.02 -25.08 -14.66
N VAL A 782 27.97 -24.70 -15.52
CA VAL A 782 27.91 -23.53 -16.40
C VAL A 782 26.80 -23.68 -17.44
N GLU A 783 26.55 -24.89 -17.94
CA GLU A 783 25.53 -25.15 -18.96
C GLU A 783 24.12 -24.86 -18.41
N ALA A 784 23.81 -25.39 -17.23
CA ALA A 784 22.52 -25.17 -16.58
C ALA A 784 22.31 -23.67 -16.26
N LEU A 785 23.37 -22.98 -15.81
CA LEU A 785 23.32 -21.55 -15.56
C LEU A 785 23.08 -20.75 -16.85
N ALA A 786 23.77 -21.08 -17.94
CA ALA A 786 23.64 -20.39 -19.22
C ALA A 786 22.21 -20.51 -19.80
N ARG A 787 21.65 -21.72 -19.82
CA ARG A 787 20.28 -21.94 -20.33
C ARG A 787 19.24 -21.20 -19.49
N LEU A 788 19.38 -21.23 -18.16
CA LEU A 788 18.47 -20.53 -17.27
C LEU A 788 18.63 -19.00 -17.37
N ALA A 789 19.86 -18.51 -17.49
CA ALA A 789 20.16 -17.10 -17.74
C ALA A 789 19.48 -16.61 -19.01
N HIS A 790 19.59 -17.37 -20.11
CA HIS A 790 18.93 -17.07 -21.37
C HIS A 790 17.41 -16.97 -21.21
N ALA A 791 16.80 -17.97 -20.57
CA ALA A 791 15.35 -18.03 -20.38
C ALA A 791 14.84 -16.91 -19.47
N LEU A 792 15.63 -16.49 -18.47
CA LEU A 792 15.30 -15.38 -17.56
C LEU A 792 15.77 -14.00 -18.06
N TRP A 793 16.21 -13.93 -19.32
CA TRP A 793 16.59 -12.70 -20.01
C TRP A 793 17.86 -12.02 -19.49
N PHE A 794 18.75 -12.75 -18.83
CA PHE A 794 20.09 -12.27 -18.50
C PHE A 794 21.02 -12.29 -19.72
N ASP A 795 22.03 -11.43 -19.68
CA ASP A 795 23.21 -11.51 -20.53
C ASP A 795 24.08 -12.66 -20.00
N GLU A 796 24.13 -13.76 -20.76
CA GLU A 796 24.76 -15.02 -20.34
C GLU A 796 26.22 -14.82 -19.97
N ALA A 797 26.99 -14.10 -20.80
CA ALA A 797 28.41 -13.86 -20.56
C ALA A 797 28.64 -13.09 -19.25
N VAL A 798 27.78 -12.10 -18.95
CA VAL A 798 27.88 -11.33 -17.71
C VAL A 798 27.55 -12.17 -16.49
N LEU A 799 26.48 -12.97 -16.54
CA LEU A 799 26.08 -13.78 -15.40
C LEU A 799 27.09 -14.90 -15.11
N LEU A 800 27.59 -15.56 -16.16
CA LEU A 800 28.63 -16.59 -16.04
C LEU A 800 29.93 -16.02 -15.49
N GLY A 801 30.39 -14.87 -16.02
CA GLY A 801 31.59 -14.20 -15.52
C GLY A 801 31.49 -13.80 -14.04
N ARG A 802 30.29 -13.41 -13.58
CA ARG A 802 30.03 -13.14 -12.15
C ARG A 802 30.09 -14.39 -11.30
N ALA A 803 29.52 -15.50 -11.75
CA ALA A 803 29.60 -16.78 -11.04
C ALA A 803 31.07 -17.20 -10.85
N GLU A 804 31.92 -17.05 -11.88
CA GLU A 804 33.35 -17.33 -11.78
C GLU A 804 34.07 -16.39 -10.80
N ALA A 805 33.76 -15.09 -10.83
CA ALA A 805 34.36 -14.11 -9.92
C ALA A 805 33.99 -14.39 -8.45
N ALA A 806 32.75 -14.80 -8.19
CA ALA A 806 32.28 -15.16 -6.85
C ALA A 806 33.01 -16.40 -6.31
N ARG A 807 33.18 -17.45 -7.14
CA ARG A 807 33.97 -18.65 -6.82
C ARG A 807 35.43 -18.32 -6.48
N ARG A 808 36.06 -17.43 -7.26
CA ARG A 808 37.45 -16.99 -6.98
C ARG A 808 37.57 -16.28 -5.65
N THR A 809 36.62 -15.40 -5.33
CA THR A 809 36.59 -14.65 -4.06
C THR A 809 36.44 -15.59 -2.87
N ARG A 810 35.58 -16.61 -2.98
CA ARG A 810 35.41 -17.63 -1.95
C ARG A 810 36.63 -18.56 -1.80
N ALA A 811 37.31 -18.89 -2.90
CA ALA A 811 38.53 -19.70 -2.84
C ALA A 811 39.73 -18.94 -2.24
N SER A 812 39.68 -17.60 -2.25
CA SER A 812 40.71 -16.73 -1.66
C SER A 812 40.44 -16.30 -0.21
N ALA A 813 39.25 -16.59 0.32
CA ALA A 813 38.83 -16.31 1.70
C ALA A 813 38.87 -17.59 2.53
#